data_AF-A0A8X6V3Q7-F1
#
_entry.id   AF-A0A8X6V3Q7-F1
#
_cell.length_a   1.000
_cell.length_b   1.000
_cell.length_c   1.000
_cell.angle_alpha   90.00
_cell.angle_beta   90.00
_cell.angle_gamma   90.00
#
_symmetry.space_group_name_H-M   'P 1'
#
loop_
_entity.id
_entity.type
_entity.pdbx_description
1 polymer ?
#
loop_
_entity_poly.entity_id
_entity_poly.type
_entity_poly.pdbx_seq_one_letter_code
_entity_poly.pdbx_strand_id
1 'polypeptide(L)'
;MISRTMIGLSLCSWNANGILAKINEFKLFVEKYSPDLILVQETKLRPIHNIRIVNYTCYRNDRVADGHTVGGGTLIMIKNSINHFNTQTPQLQYTEATIVTINPPNFNPLTIISIYIPPSSDNRLFTLDIENLIQINSSCVIFGDFNATHNAWNCSINSVRGKQLKNFTDILDIEIAFPDTPTRFGNHSANTLDFALINNFQYPYSIISIPELSSDHNPVILNFTFNKNIHNDNTRAVTTCWSEFSEHIKNNIHISDLKKITNPNILEDKINLFTEAVRSAYEHASRPITNKNHTYTPHHIQNLIRQKNKARKTFQNTLNPIHKTNYNRLQKVIKKELKKFSDQTWKIKLEAMNTQDNTLWQYQKFFRKKRSDIPSLNNTAITDEQKAELLAKTFQSNFTENIRPTNFNTNIDSIVTNTLENFFSNPPPFPITPTDPIKIINYAKNLKNNKSPGADKITNKMIKKFPLKAILTLTLLINKILKLRHFPNNWKNAIIFPIKKPGKNNHQPSSYRPICLLSSLSKITEHIILNRINTFISESNFINPNQFGFTKRLSTCHPLLRLTEKITSGFQRGRSTGAVFLDIQKAFDRVWIGGLIYKLITNNFPPALIHLINSYLTNRSYQVRVKDSLSNIYKVNLGAPQGSLLGPIIFNIFINDIPTHPHTSLNIYADAAAIATTFKNHKSITKHLNNHLKLLETYFNTWKIKLNVEKTVAVLFTRKRKAATPPTLYSTPLQWSQNTIYLGLLLDNKLTWRQHILYTRNKFRNALRLIYPLICRDSTMTRDNKVLLYTAVLRPILSYGCPVWGYAAKRSFATRPTNLMGGEGGTVATRNHIVMQGCELWCKETKEKNCNSNTLRKYLTKPIDQLTSPLPSDRTNQTPAFSVCGLDFVGPLYVNNFGELQKSYIVLFTFRFTRALQSELVSDMTTNSFLLAFRRFLASDHAKTFLKSKKEIENLSRILSQSMIQNFIAKERIIWKNIIERPPWWGGSYERLVRSAKESLHKILGKALLSCEEMKTILTEIEAVLNPRPLSYMYEENDEPRPLCIF
;
A
#
# COMPACT_ATOMS: atom_id res chain seq x y z
N MET A 1 23.62 -18.97 -43.69
CA MET A 1 23.11 -20.13 -42.92
C MET A 1 23.26 -19.84 -41.44
N ILE A 2 22.19 -19.37 -40.79
CA ILE A 2 22.16 -19.16 -39.33
C ILE A 2 21.79 -20.51 -38.72
N SER A 3 22.65 -21.05 -37.84
CA SER A 3 22.38 -22.30 -37.12
C SER A 3 20.98 -22.25 -36.51
N ARG A 4 20.08 -23.16 -36.91
CA ARG A 4 18.80 -23.38 -36.24
C ARG A 4 19.11 -23.84 -34.81
N THR A 5 19.16 -22.92 -33.86
CA THR A 5 19.20 -23.25 -32.43
C THR A 5 17.95 -24.07 -32.13
N MET A 6 18.12 -25.33 -31.74
CA MET A 6 17.01 -26.12 -31.19
C MET A 6 16.44 -25.40 -29.97
N ILE A 7 15.14 -25.17 -29.93
CA ILE A 7 14.43 -24.48 -28.84
C ILE A 7 13.62 -25.55 -28.10
N GLY A 8 13.96 -25.83 -26.83
CA GLY A 8 13.31 -26.86 -26.02
C GLY A 8 12.48 -26.31 -24.85
N LEU A 9 11.72 -27.18 -24.18
CA LEU A 9 11.00 -26.88 -22.94
C LEU A 9 11.74 -27.49 -21.74
N SER A 10 12.19 -26.66 -20.80
CA SER A 10 12.92 -27.13 -19.61
C SER A 10 12.07 -27.10 -18.33
N LEU A 11 11.86 -28.26 -17.71
CA LEU A 11 11.15 -28.41 -16.44
C LEU A 11 12.13 -28.81 -15.34
N CYS A 12 12.02 -28.20 -14.16
CA CYS A 12 12.77 -28.60 -12.97
C CYS A 12 11.79 -29.03 -11.88
N SER A 13 11.92 -30.26 -11.35
CA SER A 13 11.20 -30.70 -10.16
C SER A 13 12.12 -30.77 -8.95
N TRP A 14 11.65 -30.40 -7.77
CA TRP A 14 12.43 -30.46 -6.54
C TRP A 14 11.56 -30.61 -5.29
N ASN A 15 11.66 -31.73 -4.59
CA ASN A 15 11.19 -31.81 -3.21
C ASN A 15 12.09 -30.95 -2.31
N ALA A 16 11.56 -29.79 -1.93
CA ALA A 16 12.31 -28.79 -1.17
C ALA A 16 12.38 -29.12 0.32
N ASN A 17 11.49 -29.97 0.85
CA ASN A 17 11.36 -30.24 2.28
C ASN A 17 11.46 -28.94 3.11
N GLY A 18 10.61 -27.97 2.76
CA GLY A 18 10.63 -26.59 3.26
C GLY A 18 11.51 -25.62 2.47
N ILE A 19 10.89 -24.81 1.62
CA ILE A 19 11.60 -23.88 0.71
C ILE A 19 12.09 -22.59 1.38
N LEU A 20 11.44 -22.09 2.43
CA LEU A 20 11.72 -20.75 2.99
C LEU A 20 13.16 -20.60 3.49
N ALA A 21 13.69 -21.60 4.17
CA ALA A 21 15.07 -21.58 4.69
C ALA A 21 16.13 -21.69 3.58
N LYS A 22 15.72 -22.08 2.36
CA LYS A 22 16.57 -22.43 1.22
C LYS A 22 16.41 -21.45 0.05
N ILE A 23 15.58 -20.40 0.20
CA ILE A 23 15.17 -19.54 -0.91
C ILE A 23 16.32 -18.79 -1.59
N ASN A 24 17.36 -18.41 -0.85
CA ASN A 24 18.50 -17.70 -1.44
C ASN A 24 19.35 -18.63 -2.32
N GLU A 25 19.59 -19.86 -1.86
CA GLU A 25 20.28 -20.89 -2.66
C GLU A 25 19.43 -21.26 -3.89
N PHE A 26 18.12 -21.42 -3.70
CA PHE A 26 17.20 -21.72 -4.79
C PHE A 26 17.18 -20.63 -5.88
N LYS A 27 17.26 -19.35 -5.52
CA LYS A 27 17.36 -18.26 -6.51
C LYS A 27 18.61 -18.38 -7.38
N LEU A 28 19.75 -18.74 -6.80
CA LEU A 28 21.00 -18.94 -7.54
C LEU A 28 20.91 -20.13 -8.50
N PHE A 29 20.26 -21.21 -8.05
CA PHE A 29 20.00 -22.36 -8.92
C PHE A 29 19.12 -21.96 -10.11
N VAL A 30 18.03 -21.24 -9.87
CA VAL A 30 17.14 -20.77 -10.96
C VAL A 30 17.87 -19.80 -11.90
N GLU A 31 18.76 -18.96 -11.38
CA GLU A 31 19.59 -18.07 -12.19
C GLU A 31 20.59 -18.84 -13.07
N LYS A 32 21.20 -19.91 -12.54
CA LYS A 32 22.17 -20.74 -13.24
C LYS A 32 21.51 -21.59 -14.34
N TYR A 33 20.40 -22.25 -14.03
CA TYR A 33 19.76 -23.23 -14.94
C TYR A 33 18.64 -22.63 -15.77
N SER A 34 18.05 -21.50 -15.34
CA SER A 34 16.94 -20.80 -16.02
C SER A 34 15.84 -21.74 -16.58
N PRO A 35 15.31 -22.68 -15.78
CA PRO A 35 14.26 -23.60 -16.25
C PRO A 35 12.99 -22.85 -16.64
N ASP A 36 12.26 -23.31 -17.64
CA ASP A 36 11.01 -22.67 -18.08
C ASP A 36 9.87 -22.84 -17.07
N LEU A 37 9.80 -24.02 -16.47
CA LEU A 37 8.90 -24.35 -15.37
C LEU A 37 9.66 -24.94 -14.19
N ILE A 38 9.25 -24.58 -12.98
CA ILE A 38 9.82 -25.08 -11.73
C ILE A 38 8.69 -25.63 -10.86
N LEU A 39 8.76 -26.91 -10.57
CA LEU A 39 7.80 -27.67 -9.79
C LEU A 39 8.45 -27.95 -8.43
N VAL A 40 7.77 -27.62 -7.34
CA VAL A 40 8.32 -27.76 -5.99
C VAL A 40 7.33 -28.49 -5.10
N GLN A 41 7.82 -29.56 -4.48
CA GLN A 41 7.08 -30.40 -3.53
C GLN A 41 7.53 -30.10 -2.09
N GLU A 42 6.70 -30.48 -1.12
CA GLU A 42 6.87 -30.17 0.30
C GLU A 42 7.31 -28.72 0.56
N THR A 43 6.54 -27.77 0.00
CA THR A 43 6.87 -26.36 0.16
C THR A 43 6.84 -25.92 1.63
N LYS A 44 5.97 -26.55 2.44
CA LYS A 44 5.67 -26.21 3.85
C LYS A 44 5.25 -24.75 4.02
N LEU A 45 4.62 -24.18 2.99
CA LEU A 45 4.13 -22.82 2.99
C LEU A 45 2.74 -22.74 3.63
N ARG A 46 2.39 -21.52 4.02
CA ARG A 46 1.07 -21.16 4.55
C ARG A 46 0.54 -20.01 3.72
N PRO A 47 -0.79 -19.77 3.66
CA PRO A 47 -1.36 -18.68 2.86
C PRO A 47 -0.79 -17.28 3.18
N ILE A 48 -0.18 -17.09 4.35
CA ILE A 48 0.47 -15.83 4.75
C ILE A 48 1.88 -15.63 4.14
N HIS A 49 2.55 -16.71 3.74
CA HIS A 49 3.90 -16.68 3.19
C HIS A 49 3.89 -16.25 1.72
N ASN A 50 4.76 -15.32 1.33
CA ASN A 50 4.93 -14.87 -0.04
C ASN A 50 6.30 -15.26 -0.57
N ILE A 51 6.34 -15.98 -1.70
CA ILE A 51 7.57 -16.30 -2.43
C ILE A 51 7.50 -15.69 -3.82
N ARG A 52 8.63 -15.15 -4.30
CA ARG A 52 8.73 -14.58 -5.64
C ARG A 52 10.12 -14.79 -6.22
N ILE A 53 10.14 -15.24 -7.47
CA ILE A 53 11.31 -15.21 -8.35
C ILE A 53 11.04 -14.21 -9.47
N VAL A 54 12.06 -13.45 -9.87
CA VAL A 54 11.95 -12.45 -10.93
C VAL A 54 11.70 -13.18 -12.26
N ASN A 55 10.80 -12.68 -13.09
CA ASN A 55 10.38 -13.27 -14.38
C ASN A 55 9.55 -14.56 -14.31
N TYR A 56 9.11 -14.99 -13.12
CA TYR A 56 8.21 -16.14 -12.97
C TYR A 56 6.87 -15.76 -12.35
N THR A 57 5.80 -16.39 -12.83
CA THR A 57 4.48 -16.45 -12.20
C THR A 57 4.40 -17.70 -11.32
N CYS A 58 3.75 -17.62 -10.18
CA CYS A 58 3.73 -18.66 -9.15
C CYS A 58 2.28 -19.11 -8.86
N TYR A 59 2.02 -20.41 -9.00
CA TYR A 59 0.79 -21.12 -8.66
C TYR A 59 1.10 -22.13 -7.57
N ARG A 60 0.21 -22.35 -6.60
CA ARG A 60 0.48 -23.24 -5.46
C ARG A 60 -0.77 -23.75 -4.81
N ASN A 61 -0.64 -24.90 -4.17
CA ASN A 61 -1.64 -25.52 -3.32
C ASN A 61 -1.03 -25.75 -1.92
N ASP A 62 -1.57 -25.06 -0.91
CA ASP A 62 -1.05 -25.10 0.46
C ASP A 62 -1.84 -26.11 1.30
N ARG A 63 -1.15 -26.99 2.03
CA ARG A 63 -1.80 -27.82 3.04
C ARG A 63 -2.31 -26.93 4.19
N VAL A 64 -3.61 -27.00 4.49
CA VAL A 64 -4.20 -26.36 5.66
C VAL A 64 -3.93 -27.26 6.87
N ALA A 65 -3.26 -26.72 7.89
CA ALA A 65 -2.85 -27.52 9.05
C ALA A 65 -4.00 -27.71 10.04
N ASP A 66 -4.50 -28.93 10.18
CA ASP A 66 -5.39 -29.35 11.27
C ASP A 66 -4.60 -29.66 12.55
N GLY A 67 -3.90 -28.64 13.08
CA GLY A 67 -3.30 -28.65 14.42
C GLY A 67 -2.05 -29.54 14.64
N HIS A 68 -1.84 -30.61 13.86
CA HIS A 68 -0.84 -31.64 14.22
C HIS A 68 0.20 -32.02 13.15
N THR A 69 0.08 -31.55 11.89
CA THR A 69 1.11 -31.84 10.86
C THR A 69 1.59 -30.57 10.13
N VAL A 70 2.92 -30.42 10.02
CA VAL A 70 3.62 -29.24 9.45
C VAL A 70 4.25 -29.56 8.07
N GLY A 71 3.93 -30.71 7.47
CA GLY A 71 4.49 -31.17 6.18
C GLY A 71 3.49 -31.09 5.02
N GLY A 72 3.96 -30.90 3.78
CA GLY A 72 3.15 -30.86 2.55
C GLY A 72 3.20 -29.56 1.74
N GLY A 73 2.37 -29.47 0.71
CA GLY A 73 2.15 -28.37 -0.22
C GLY A 73 2.97 -28.47 -1.52
N THR A 74 2.35 -28.13 -2.64
CA THR A 74 2.97 -28.11 -3.99
C THR A 74 2.91 -26.73 -4.63
N LEU A 75 3.76 -26.50 -5.62
CA LEU A 75 3.98 -25.20 -6.27
C LEU A 75 4.48 -25.39 -7.69
N ILE A 76 3.98 -24.58 -8.63
CA ILE A 76 4.53 -24.40 -9.97
C ILE A 76 4.92 -22.93 -10.17
N MET A 77 6.16 -22.68 -10.58
CA MET A 77 6.60 -21.39 -11.11
C MET A 77 6.87 -21.49 -12.61
N ILE A 78 6.36 -20.57 -13.42
CA ILE A 78 6.50 -20.59 -14.87
C ILE A 78 7.00 -19.23 -15.38
N LYS A 79 7.92 -19.22 -16.35
CA LYS A 79 8.42 -17.98 -16.96
C LYS A 79 7.27 -17.16 -17.55
N ASN A 80 7.31 -15.84 -17.30
CA ASN A 80 6.31 -14.89 -17.78
C ASN A 80 6.24 -14.78 -19.31
N SER A 81 7.25 -15.27 -20.04
CA SER A 81 7.29 -15.31 -21.50
C SER A 81 6.49 -16.46 -22.11
N ILE A 82 6.04 -17.43 -21.31
CA ILE A 82 5.24 -18.57 -21.77
C ILE A 82 3.77 -18.26 -21.52
N ASN A 83 2.91 -18.47 -22.50
CA ASN A 83 1.47 -18.30 -22.31
C ASN A 83 0.88 -19.45 -21.48
N HIS A 84 0.25 -19.12 -20.36
CA HIS A 84 -0.25 -20.11 -19.41
C HIS A 84 -1.44 -19.58 -18.62
N PHE A 85 -2.26 -20.50 -18.11
CA PHE A 85 -3.37 -20.19 -17.21
C PHE A 85 -3.44 -21.20 -16.06
N ASN A 86 -4.04 -20.74 -14.96
CA ASN A 86 -4.27 -21.58 -13.79
C ASN A 86 -5.46 -22.52 -14.05
N THR A 87 -5.27 -23.81 -13.80
CA THR A 87 -6.35 -24.79 -13.85
C THR A 87 -6.75 -25.12 -12.42
N GLN A 88 -8.05 -25.20 -12.15
CA GLN A 88 -8.51 -25.53 -10.80
C GLN A 88 -8.14 -26.98 -10.48
N THR A 89 -7.40 -27.18 -9.38
CA THR A 89 -7.07 -28.52 -8.92
C THR A 89 -8.36 -29.23 -8.49
N PRO A 90 -8.61 -30.48 -8.94
CA PRO A 90 -9.72 -31.28 -8.45
C PRO A 90 -9.54 -31.58 -6.95
N GLN A 91 -10.60 -32.09 -6.32
CA GLN A 91 -10.49 -32.55 -4.94
C GLN A 91 -9.71 -33.87 -4.93
N LEU A 92 -8.52 -33.85 -4.35
CA LEU A 92 -7.61 -34.99 -4.23
C LEU A 92 -7.61 -35.49 -2.79
N GLN A 93 -7.62 -36.81 -2.60
CA GLN A 93 -7.67 -37.42 -1.26
C GLN A 93 -6.31 -37.97 -0.80
N TYR A 94 -5.53 -38.51 -1.73
CA TYR A 94 -4.31 -39.26 -1.47
C TYR A 94 -3.06 -38.53 -1.95
N THR A 95 -3.22 -37.57 -2.85
CA THR A 95 -2.11 -36.82 -3.47
C THR A 95 -2.30 -35.31 -3.31
N GLU A 96 -1.19 -34.58 -3.39
CA GLU A 96 -1.21 -33.14 -3.47
C GLU A 96 -0.71 -32.70 -4.83
N ALA A 97 -1.47 -31.82 -5.49
CA ALA A 97 -1.10 -31.34 -6.82
C ALA A 97 -1.30 -29.83 -6.98
N THR A 98 -0.46 -29.24 -7.83
CA THR A 98 -0.66 -27.91 -8.41
C THR A 98 -0.65 -28.07 -9.93
N ILE A 99 -1.58 -27.42 -10.62
CA ILE A 99 -1.85 -27.66 -12.05
C ILE A 99 -1.75 -26.34 -12.82
N VAL A 100 -1.00 -26.36 -13.91
CA VAL A 100 -0.92 -25.25 -14.86
C VAL A 100 -1.02 -25.81 -16.27
N THR A 101 -1.86 -25.20 -17.09
CA THR A 101 -1.94 -25.54 -18.52
C THR A 101 -1.22 -24.46 -19.32
N ILE A 102 -0.29 -24.89 -20.18
CA ILE A 102 0.38 -24.04 -21.14
C ILE A 102 -0.30 -24.17 -22.51
N ASN A 103 -0.48 -23.04 -23.19
CA ASN A 103 -1.08 -23.01 -24.52
C ASN A 103 -0.13 -22.28 -25.49
N PRO A 104 0.96 -22.94 -25.89
CA PRO A 104 1.89 -22.35 -26.83
C PRO A 104 1.22 -22.24 -28.22
N PRO A 105 1.56 -21.20 -29.01
CA PRO A 105 0.86 -20.88 -30.27
C PRO A 105 0.88 -22.00 -31.32
N ASN A 106 1.76 -23.00 -31.19
CA ASN A 106 2.01 -24.03 -32.20
C ASN A 106 1.85 -25.48 -31.68
N PHE A 107 1.35 -25.69 -30.46
CA PHE A 107 1.08 -27.02 -29.89
C PHE A 107 -0.31 -27.12 -29.27
N ASN A 108 -0.81 -28.34 -29.15
CA ASN A 108 -1.97 -28.62 -28.32
C ASN A 108 -1.70 -28.17 -26.87
N PRO A 109 -2.74 -27.77 -26.11
CA PRO A 109 -2.58 -27.39 -24.73
C PRO A 109 -1.92 -28.52 -23.93
N LEU A 110 -0.82 -28.22 -23.23
CA LEU A 110 -0.09 -29.18 -22.41
C LEU A 110 -0.34 -28.87 -20.94
N THR A 111 -0.77 -29.87 -20.18
CA THR A 111 -1.00 -29.72 -18.73
C THR A 111 0.22 -30.19 -17.94
N ILE A 112 0.78 -29.30 -17.12
CA ILE A 112 1.92 -29.57 -16.24
C ILE A 112 1.44 -29.64 -14.80
N ILE A 113 1.79 -30.73 -14.11
CA ILE A 113 1.31 -31.04 -12.77
C ILE A 113 2.50 -31.28 -11.85
N SER A 114 2.59 -30.49 -10.77
CA SER A 114 3.53 -30.75 -9.67
C SER A 114 2.83 -31.64 -8.67
N ILE A 115 3.26 -32.89 -8.55
CA ILE A 115 2.65 -33.88 -7.66
C ILE A 115 3.53 -34.16 -6.44
N TYR A 116 2.90 -34.41 -5.29
CA TYR A 116 3.53 -34.98 -4.11
C TYR A 116 2.60 -36.04 -3.54
N ILE A 117 3.10 -37.25 -3.32
CA ILE A 117 2.37 -38.32 -2.65
C ILE A 117 2.91 -38.48 -1.23
N PRO A 118 2.18 -38.02 -0.19
CA PRO A 118 2.62 -38.17 1.19
C PRO A 118 2.96 -39.62 1.54
N PRO A 119 4.00 -39.87 2.35
CA PRO A 119 4.30 -41.22 2.84
C PRO A 119 3.12 -41.84 3.59
N SER A 120 2.32 -41.03 4.29
CA SER A 120 1.12 -41.44 5.01
C SER A 120 -0.09 -41.78 4.14
N SER A 121 -0.03 -41.52 2.83
CA SER A 121 -1.14 -41.83 1.91
C SER A 121 -1.27 -43.33 1.67
N ASP A 122 -2.50 -43.76 1.37
CA ASP A 122 -2.78 -45.16 1.04
C ASP A 122 -1.94 -45.63 -0.15
N ASN A 123 -1.36 -46.83 -0.04
CA ASN A 123 -0.42 -47.36 -1.02
C ASN A 123 -1.07 -47.90 -2.30
N ARG A 124 -2.41 -47.97 -2.36
CA ARG A 124 -3.16 -48.50 -3.50
C ARG A 124 -4.08 -47.46 -4.12
N LEU A 125 -4.79 -46.68 -3.30
CA LEU A 125 -5.86 -45.78 -3.77
C LEU A 125 -5.38 -44.48 -4.40
N PHE A 126 -4.09 -44.13 -4.26
CA PHE A 126 -3.53 -42.90 -4.85
C PHE A 126 -3.63 -42.84 -6.39
N THR A 127 -3.77 -43.98 -7.07
CA THR A 127 -3.90 -44.02 -8.54
C THR A 127 -5.23 -43.42 -9.02
N LEU A 128 -6.28 -43.42 -8.19
CA LEU A 128 -7.56 -42.76 -8.50
C LEU A 128 -7.38 -41.24 -8.68
N ASP A 129 -6.57 -40.64 -7.81
CA ASP A 129 -6.22 -39.23 -7.91
C ASP A 129 -5.39 -38.95 -9.17
N ILE A 130 -4.46 -39.84 -9.53
CA ILE A 130 -3.66 -39.72 -10.77
C ILE A 130 -4.54 -39.83 -12.00
N GLU A 131 -5.52 -40.75 -12.01
CA GLU A 131 -6.50 -40.89 -13.08
C GLU A 131 -7.33 -39.60 -13.26
N ASN A 132 -7.85 -39.04 -12.16
CA ASN A 132 -8.56 -37.76 -12.17
C ASN A 132 -7.70 -36.61 -12.72
N LEU A 133 -6.38 -36.63 -12.42
CA LEU A 133 -5.44 -35.63 -12.91
C LEU A 133 -5.18 -35.76 -14.43
N ILE A 134 -5.13 -36.99 -14.94
CA ILE A 134 -4.93 -37.27 -16.37
C ILE A 134 -6.17 -36.90 -17.18
N GLN A 135 -7.38 -37.11 -16.65
CA GLN A 135 -8.63 -36.77 -17.33
C GLN A 135 -8.81 -35.26 -17.60
N ILE A 136 -8.01 -34.39 -16.96
CA ILE A 136 -8.05 -32.93 -17.16
C ILE A 136 -7.69 -32.55 -18.60
N ASN A 137 -6.73 -33.25 -19.21
CA ASN A 137 -6.29 -33.00 -20.58
C ASN A 137 -5.60 -34.25 -21.13
N SER A 138 -5.87 -34.60 -22.38
CA SER A 138 -5.28 -35.78 -23.03
C SER A 138 -3.76 -35.77 -23.01
N SER A 139 -3.12 -34.60 -23.14
CA SER A 139 -1.67 -34.43 -23.06
C SER A 139 -1.25 -33.81 -21.73
N CYS A 140 -0.51 -34.57 -20.91
CA CYS A 140 -0.04 -34.09 -19.61
C CYS A 140 1.32 -34.64 -19.19
N VAL A 141 2.02 -33.85 -18.36
CA VAL A 141 3.26 -34.25 -17.68
C VAL A 141 3.07 -34.06 -16.17
N ILE A 142 3.07 -35.17 -15.44
CA ILE A 142 2.97 -35.20 -13.98
C ILE A 142 4.37 -35.41 -13.42
N PHE A 143 4.94 -34.42 -12.73
CA PHE A 143 6.34 -34.44 -12.32
C PHE A 143 6.49 -34.06 -10.85
N GLY A 144 7.16 -34.91 -10.08
CA GLY A 144 7.28 -34.71 -8.64
C GLY A 144 7.76 -35.93 -7.87
N ASP A 145 7.48 -35.91 -6.57
CA ASP A 145 7.89 -36.96 -5.64
C ASP A 145 6.71 -37.93 -5.40
N PHE A 146 6.84 -39.13 -5.96
CA PHE A 146 5.84 -40.18 -5.87
C PHE A 146 5.97 -41.02 -4.59
N ASN A 147 7.08 -40.89 -3.85
CA ASN A 147 7.41 -41.77 -2.73
C ASN A 147 7.22 -43.27 -3.06
N ALA A 148 7.54 -43.68 -4.29
CA ALA A 148 7.35 -45.02 -4.82
C ALA A 148 8.69 -45.59 -5.29
N THR A 149 9.11 -46.73 -4.74
CA THR A 149 10.32 -47.44 -5.15
C THR A 149 9.97 -48.67 -5.99
N HIS A 150 10.64 -48.82 -7.13
CA HIS A 150 10.55 -50.01 -7.99
C HIS A 150 11.82 -50.18 -8.81
N ASN A 151 12.17 -51.42 -9.15
CA ASN A 151 13.36 -51.77 -9.92
C ASN A 151 13.31 -51.18 -11.35
N ALA A 152 12.11 -50.98 -11.90
CA ALA A 152 11.90 -50.39 -13.23
C ALA A 152 12.43 -48.96 -13.39
N TRP A 153 12.66 -48.23 -12.29
CA TRP A 153 13.27 -46.89 -12.30
C TRP A 153 14.47 -46.82 -11.34
N ASN A 154 15.29 -47.86 -11.35
CA ASN A 154 16.60 -47.93 -10.68
C ASN A 154 16.55 -47.86 -9.14
N CYS A 155 15.50 -48.38 -8.49
CA CYS A 155 15.50 -48.62 -7.05
C CYS A 155 15.89 -50.07 -6.74
N SER A 156 16.40 -50.34 -5.53
CA SER A 156 16.78 -51.69 -5.08
C SER A 156 15.60 -52.50 -4.51
N ILE A 157 14.49 -51.85 -4.17
CA ILE A 157 13.34 -52.46 -3.48
C ILE A 157 12.04 -52.07 -4.19
N ASN A 158 11.17 -53.06 -4.42
CA ASN A 158 9.81 -52.86 -4.91
C ASN A 158 8.82 -52.63 -3.75
N SER A 159 8.49 -51.36 -3.49
CA SER A 159 7.42 -51.00 -2.55
C SER A 159 6.04 -51.39 -3.08
N VAL A 160 5.05 -51.57 -2.18
CA VAL A 160 3.64 -51.80 -2.57
C VAL A 160 3.15 -50.69 -3.51
N ARG A 161 3.49 -49.44 -3.17
CA ARG A 161 3.16 -48.26 -3.96
C ARG A 161 3.81 -48.28 -5.35
N GLY A 162 5.08 -48.68 -5.43
CA GLY A 162 5.81 -48.81 -6.71
C GLY A 162 5.23 -49.89 -7.62
N LYS A 163 4.87 -51.05 -7.06
CA LYS A 163 4.18 -52.12 -7.82
C LYS A 163 2.85 -51.63 -8.38
N GLN A 164 2.05 -50.95 -7.54
CA GLN A 164 0.76 -50.40 -7.96
C GLN A 164 0.93 -49.35 -9.06
N LEU A 165 1.89 -48.44 -8.92
CA LEU A 165 2.15 -47.40 -9.92
C LEU A 165 2.58 -48.00 -11.26
N LYS A 166 3.48 -48.99 -11.26
CA LYS A 166 3.93 -49.66 -12.49
C LYS A 166 2.78 -50.37 -13.19
N ASN A 167 1.95 -51.11 -12.45
CA ASN A 167 0.77 -51.76 -13.03
C ASN A 167 -0.20 -50.73 -13.63
N PHE A 168 -0.44 -49.63 -12.93
CA PHE A 168 -1.32 -48.56 -13.41
C PHE A 168 -0.80 -47.90 -14.69
N THR A 169 0.49 -47.59 -14.76
CA THR A 169 1.09 -46.98 -15.97
C THR A 169 1.10 -47.94 -17.15
N ASP A 170 1.27 -49.25 -16.92
CA ASP A 170 1.25 -50.27 -17.99
C ASP A 170 -0.15 -50.45 -18.58
N ILE A 171 -1.19 -50.39 -17.74
CA ILE A 171 -2.59 -50.49 -18.20
C ILE A 171 -2.99 -49.29 -19.06
N LEU A 172 -2.49 -48.09 -18.72
CA LEU A 172 -2.86 -46.84 -19.38
C LEU A 172 -1.87 -46.37 -20.44
N ASP A 173 -0.83 -47.17 -20.75
CA ASP A 173 0.26 -46.84 -21.68
C ASP A 173 0.93 -45.49 -21.38
N ILE A 174 1.21 -45.24 -20.10
CA ILE A 174 1.84 -44.00 -19.62
C ILE A 174 3.34 -44.23 -19.46
N GLU A 175 4.13 -43.35 -20.08
CA GLU A 175 5.59 -43.43 -20.00
C GLU A 175 6.10 -42.88 -18.65
N ILE A 176 7.03 -43.62 -18.01
CA ILE A 176 7.74 -43.17 -16.81
C ILE A 176 9.13 -42.67 -17.20
N ALA A 177 9.35 -41.36 -17.14
CA ALA A 177 10.64 -40.72 -17.38
C ALA A 177 11.38 -40.50 -16.04
N PHE A 178 12.50 -41.19 -15.82
CA PHE A 178 13.29 -41.14 -14.59
C PHE A 178 14.79 -40.94 -14.87
N PRO A 179 15.56 -40.28 -13.96
CA PRO A 179 16.99 -40.08 -14.15
C PRO A 179 17.82 -41.35 -13.84
N ASP A 180 18.99 -41.46 -14.47
CA ASP A 180 19.92 -42.59 -14.29
C ASP A 180 20.55 -42.66 -12.88
N THR A 181 20.50 -41.56 -12.14
CA THR A 181 21.09 -41.47 -10.79
C THR A 181 20.00 -41.21 -9.75
N PRO A 182 20.16 -41.74 -8.51
CA PRO A 182 19.17 -41.56 -7.45
C PRO A 182 18.82 -40.08 -7.21
N THR A 183 17.59 -39.84 -6.76
CA THR A 183 17.09 -38.49 -6.53
C THR A 183 17.02 -38.15 -5.04
N ARG A 184 16.81 -39.15 -4.16
CA ARG A 184 16.79 -38.97 -2.70
C ARG A 184 17.92 -39.74 -2.03
N PHE A 185 18.64 -39.07 -1.13
CA PHE A 185 19.76 -39.63 -0.38
C PHE A 185 19.53 -39.56 1.14
N GLY A 186 19.38 -40.72 1.77
CA GLY A 186 19.31 -40.91 3.21
C GLY A 186 20.69 -40.88 3.89
N ASN A 187 20.78 -41.42 5.10
CA ASN A 187 22.09 -41.66 5.74
C ASN A 187 22.81 -42.86 5.10
N HIS A 188 22.04 -43.89 4.72
CA HIS A 188 22.55 -45.18 4.23
C HIS A 188 21.76 -45.70 3.02
N SER A 189 20.98 -44.85 2.35
CA SER A 189 20.13 -45.26 1.23
C SER A 189 20.11 -44.21 0.13
N ALA A 190 19.93 -44.66 -1.11
CA ALA A 190 19.77 -43.82 -2.28
C ALA A 190 18.63 -44.40 -3.14
N ASN A 191 17.59 -43.61 -3.39
CA ASN A 191 16.40 -44.05 -4.14
C ASN A 191 15.98 -43.00 -5.18
N THR A 192 15.39 -43.45 -6.28
CA THR A 192 14.78 -42.60 -7.31
C THR A 192 13.29 -42.45 -7.01
N LEU A 193 12.91 -41.33 -6.41
CA LEU A 193 11.52 -41.02 -6.04
C LEU A 193 10.93 -39.86 -6.85
N ASP A 194 11.81 -39.05 -7.45
CA ASP A 194 11.45 -37.86 -8.21
C ASP A 194 11.57 -38.14 -9.71
N PHE A 195 10.45 -38.38 -10.37
CA PHE A 195 10.40 -38.71 -11.80
C PHE A 195 9.11 -38.18 -12.42
N ALA A 196 8.97 -38.26 -13.74
CA ALA A 196 7.81 -37.76 -14.47
C ALA A 196 6.99 -38.90 -15.08
N LEU A 197 5.66 -38.78 -15.03
CA LEU A 197 4.74 -39.53 -15.86
C LEU A 197 4.38 -38.67 -17.07
N ILE A 198 4.56 -39.20 -18.27
CA ILE A 198 4.30 -38.52 -19.54
C ILE A 198 3.15 -39.23 -20.24
N ASN A 199 2.03 -38.53 -20.41
CA ASN A 199 0.86 -39.05 -21.09
C ASN A 199 0.59 -38.26 -22.38
N ASN A 200 0.50 -38.98 -23.51
CA ASN A 200 0.25 -38.44 -24.85
C ASN A 200 1.08 -37.17 -25.17
N PHE A 201 2.38 -37.20 -24.88
CA PHE A 201 3.31 -36.10 -25.18
C PHE A 201 4.66 -36.64 -25.68
N GLN A 202 4.63 -37.25 -26.86
CA GLN A 202 5.75 -37.97 -27.48
C GLN A 202 6.76 -37.01 -28.15
N TYR A 203 7.61 -36.37 -27.36
CA TYR A 203 8.76 -35.61 -27.84
C TYR A 203 10.05 -36.15 -27.23
N PRO A 204 11.18 -36.16 -27.96
CA PRO A 204 12.45 -36.59 -27.38
C PRO A 204 12.78 -35.73 -26.16
N TYR A 205 13.20 -36.38 -25.09
CA TYR A 205 13.52 -35.73 -23.84
C TYR A 205 14.83 -36.24 -23.24
N SER A 206 15.40 -35.45 -22.35
CA SER A 206 16.49 -35.86 -21.45
C SER A 206 16.10 -35.54 -20.02
N ILE A 207 16.39 -36.44 -19.09
CA ILE A 207 16.10 -36.26 -17.67
C ILE A 207 17.35 -36.52 -16.83
N ILE A 208 17.71 -35.56 -15.97
CA ILE A 208 18.94 -35.62 -15.18
C ILE A 208 18.70 -35.20 -13.73
N SER A 209 19.29 -35.95 -12.78
CA SER A 209 19.34 -35.59 -11.35
C SER A 209 20.55 -34.70 -11.10
N ILE A 210 20.32 -33.54 -10.48
CA ILE A 210 21.34 -32.53 -10.22
C ILE A 210 21.75 -32.59 -8.75
N PRO A 211 23.03 -32.88 -8.41
CA PRO A 211 23.50 -33.00 -7.02
C PRO A 211 23.72 -31.61 -6.37
N GLU A 212 22.73 -30.74 -6.45
CA GLU A 212 22.72 -29.38 -5.90
C GLU A 212 21.54 -29.14 -4.95
N LEU A 213 21.42 -27.91 -4.42
CA LEU A 213 20.49 -27.49 -3.38
C LEU A 213 20.64 -28.23 -2.04
N SER A 214 19.93 -27.75 -1.02
CA SER A 214 20.04 -28.23 0.37
C SER A 214 18.81 -29.01 0.84
N SER A 215 18.40 -30.02 0.07
CA SER A 215 17.40 -31.02 0.47
C SER A 215 18.04 -32.41 0.51
N ASP A 216 17.38 -33.38 1.14
CA ASP A 216 17.71 -34.80 0.98
C ASP A 216 17.36 -35.29 -0.44
N HIS A 217 16.56 -34.52 -1.17
CA HIS A 217 16.30 -34.69 -2.60
C HIS A 217 17.18 -33.77 -3.47
N ASN A 218 17.62 -34.30 -4.61
CA ASN A 218 18.25 -33.59 -5.71
C ASN A 218 17.16 -33.00 -6.64
N PRO A 219 17.35 -31.79 -7.18
CA PRO A 219 16.54 -31.30 -8.28
C PRO A 219 16.66 -32.21 -9.52
N VAL A 220 15.56 -32.46 -10.20
CA VAL A 220 15.53 -33.23 -11.45
C VAL A 220 15.13 -32.31 -12.58
N ILE A 221 15.95 -32.24 -13.64
CA ILE A 221 15.69 -31.44 -14.83
C ILE A 221 15.25 -32.35 -15.95
N LEU A 222 14.07 -32.10 -16.51
CA LEU A 222 13.50 -32.74 -17.68
C LEU A 222 13.45 -31.73 -18.84
N ASN A 223 14.18 -31.99 -19.92
CA ASN A 223 14.23 -31.13 -21.10
C ASN A 223 13.60 -31.85 -22.29
N PHE A 224 12.53 -31.28 -22.85
CA PHE A 224 11.97 -31.72 -24.12
C PHE A 224 12.61 -30.94 -25.27
N THR A 225 12.89 -31.63 -26.38
CA THR A 225 13.43 -31.03 -27.60
C THR A 225 12.42 -31.08 -28.74
N PHE A 226 12.18 -29.94 -29.39
CA PHE A 226 11.30 -29.84 -30.55
C PHE A 226 11.62 -28.61 -31.42
N ASN A 227 11.06 -28.57 -32.63
CA ASN A 227 11.44 -27.58 -33.66
C ASN A 227 10.64 -26.26 -33.63
N LYS A 228 9.91 -25.96 -32.55
CA LYS A 228 8.97 -24.81 -32.47
C LYS A 228 9.23 -23.95 -31.23
N ASN A 229 9.10 -22.64 -31.38
CA ASN A 229 9.28 -21.70 -30.27
C ASN A 229 8.03 -21.66 -29.37
N ILE A 230 8.24 -21.67 -28.04
CA ILE A 230 7.21 -21.67 -26.99
C ILE A 230 7.00 -20.26 -26.42
N HIS A 231 8.01 -19.40 -26.58
CA HIS A 231 7.98 -18.06 -26.00
C HIS A 231 7.19 -17.10 -26.87
N ASN A 232 6.38 -16.26 -26.23
CA ASN A 232 5.78 -15.11 -26.88
C ASN A 232 6.85 -14.03 -27.12
N ASP A 233 6.78 -13.37 -28.28
CA ASP A 233 7.48 -12.12 -28.58
C ASP A 233 6.88 -10.95 -27.77
N ASN A 234 6.86 -11.07 -26.44
CA ASN A 234 6.32 -10.03 -25.59
C ASN A 234 7.32 -8.85 -25.49
N THR A 235 6.75 -7.65 -25.62
CA THR A 235 7.42 -6.35 -25.61
C THR A 235 8.57 -6.27 -24.61
N ARG A 236 9.81 -6.37 -25.10
CA ARG A 236 11.00 -6.10 -24.29
C ARG A 236 10.92 -4.66 -23.81
N ALA A 237 11.33 -4.41 -22.57
CA ALA A 237 11.46 -3.03 -22.10
C ALA A 237 12.38 -2.27 -23.06
N VAL A 238 12.03 -1.06 -23.47
CA VAL A 238 12.80 -0.27 -24.46
C VAL A 238 13.41 0.97 -23.83
N THR A 239 14.59 1.34 -24.29
CA THR A 239 15.22 2.65 -24.07
C THR A 239 15.03 3.51 -25.31
N THR A 240 14.64 4.77 -25.13
CA THR A 240 14.34 5.69 -26.23
C THR A 240 15.31 6.88 -26.23
N CYS A 241 15.90 7.17 -27.39
CA CYS A 241 16.72 8.36 -27.63
C CYS A 241 15.82 9.57 -27.93
N TRP A 242 15.63 10.47 -26.96
CA TRP A 242 14.66 11.56 -27.11
C TRP A 242 15.09 12.65 -28.11
N SER A 243 16.39 12.79 -28.40
CA SER A 243 16.90 13.68 -29.45
C SER A 243 16.48 13.18 -30.84
N GLU A 244 16.77 11.91 -31.15
CA GLU A 244 16.33 11.24 -32.40
C GLU A 244 14.81 11.31 -32.57
N PHE A 245 14.06 11.05 -31.49
CA PHE A 245 12.59 11.18 -31.48
C PHE A 245 12.14 12.60 -31.88
N SER A 246 12.73 13.62 -31.26
CA SER A 246 12.37 15.02 -31.55
C SER A 246 12.75 15.45 -32.96
N GLU A 247 13.87 14.96 -33.50
CA GLU A 247 14.34 15.26 -34.85
C GLU A 247 13.47 14.59 -35.92
N HIS A 248 13.17 13.29 -35.74
CA HIS A 248 12.28 12.55 -36.64
C HIS A 248 10.88 13.20 -36.74
N ILE A 249 10.33 13.67 -35.61
CA ILE A 249 9.07 14.43 -35.60
C ILE A 249 9.18 15.76 -36.36
N LYS A 250 10.29 16.50 -36.22
CA LYS A 250 10.47 17.78 -36.93
C LYS A 250 10.46 17.57 -38.45
N ASN A 251 11.04 16.48 -38.93
CA ASN A 251 11.15 16.18 -40.35
C ASN A 251 9.84 15.68 -40.95
N ASN A 252 9.06 14.87 -40.21
CA ASN A 252 7.88 14.18 -40.75
C ASN A 252 6.54 14.89 -40.51
N ILE A 253 6.52 16.03 -39.80
CA ILE A 253 5.30 16.83 -39.62
C ILE A 253 5.32 18.04 -40.55
N HIS A 254 4.32 18.20 -41.41
CA HIS A 254 4.16 19.36 -42.29
C HIS A 254 2.98 20.24 -41.84
N ILE A 255 3.28 21.49 -41.42
CA ILE A 255 2.27 22.44 -40.90
C ILE A 255 1.39 23.01 -42.04
N SER A 256 1.95 23.15 -43.24
CA SER A 256 1.30 23.71 -44.43
C SER A 256 -0.05 23.05 -44.74
N ASP A 257 -0.14 21.74 -44.49
CA ASP A 257 -1.30 20.92 -44.83
C ASP A 257 -2.52 21.16 -43.94
N LEU A 258 -2.34 21.82 -42.79
CA LEU A 258 -3.41 22.02 -41.80
C LEU A 258 -4.35 23.18 -42.16
N LYS A 259 -3.92 24.09 -43.05
CA LYS A 259 -4.77 25.19 -43.54
C LYS A 259 -5.97 24.64 -44.32
N LYS A 260 -5.79 23.53 -45.05
CA LYS A 260 -6.78 22.85 -45.90
C LYS A 260 -7.91 22.16 -45.12
N ILE A 261 -7.87 22.09 -43.80
CA ILE A 261 -8.92 21.46 -42.98
C ILE A 261 -10.19 22.32 -43.03
N THR A 262 -11.17 21.90 -43.82
CA THR A 262 -12.47 22.57 -44.02
C THR A 262 -13.64 21.79 -43.44
N ASN A 263 -13.53 20.47 -43.30
CA ASN A 263 -14.60 19.59 -42.82
C ASN A 263 -14.09 18.54 -41.79
N PRO A 264 -14.99 17.86 -41.06
CA PRO A 264 -14.64 16.83 -40.09
C PRO A 264 -13.82 15.65 -40.62
N ASN A 265 -14.08 15.19 -41.84
CA ASN A 265 -13.38 14.01 -42.40
C ASN A 265 -11.88 14.32 -42.61
N ILE A 266 -11.57 15.47 -43.23
CA ILE A 266 -10.19 15.91 -43.42
C ILE A 266 -9.49 16.13 -42.06
N LEU A 267 -10.22 16.59 -41.04
CA LEU A 267 -9.69 16.74 -39.68
C LEU A 267 -9.29 15.39 -39.08
N GLU A 268 -10.12 14.35 -39.22
CA GLU A 268 -9.81 12.99 -38.74
C GLU A 268 -8.56 12.43 -39.42
N ASP A 269 -8.45 12.56 -40.75
CA ASP A 269 -7.29 12.09 -41.52
C ASP A 269 -5.99 12.76 -41.05
N LYS A 270 -6.02 14.09 -40.85
CA LYS A 270 -4.85 14.83 -40.35
C LYS A 270 -4.48 14.47 -38.91
N ILE A 271 -5.45 14.09 -38.07
CA ILE A 271 -5.18 13.60 -36.72
C ILE A 271 -4.55 12.21 -36.75
N ASN A 272 -4.97 11.34 -37.67
CA ASN A 272 -4.38 10.01 -37.86
C ASN A 272 -2.94 10.10 -38.32
N LEU A 273 -2.68 10.92 -39.35
CA LEU A 273 -1.31 11.18 -39.84
C LEU A 273 -0.41 11.75 -38.73
N PHE A 274 -0.92 12.68 -37.92
CA PHE A 274 -0.16 13.19 -36.77
C PHE A 274 0.13 12.10 -35.74
N THR A 275 -0.82 11.21 -35.48
CA THR A 275 -0.67 10.08 -34.55
C THR A 275 0.37 9.08 -35.04
N GLU A 276 0.32 8.74 -36.33
CA GLU A 276 1.27 7.85 -37.00
C GLU A 276 2.69 8.43 -37.01
N ALA A 277 2.85 9.71 -37.31
CA ALA A 277 4.15 10.39 -37.25
C ALA A 277 4.78 10.31 -35.85
N VAL A 278 3.99 10.51 -34.79
CA VAL A 278 4.48 10.39 -33.40
C VAL A 278 4.87 8.95 -33.06
N ARG A 279 4.11 7.96 -33.52
CA ARG A 279 4.40 6.54 -33.29
C ARG A 279 5.64 6.08 -34.03
N SER A 280 5.74 6.41 -35.31
CA SER A 280 6.91 6.13 -36.15
C SER A 280 8.19 6.70 -35.55
N ALA A 281 8.14 7.96 -35.08
CA ALA A 281 9.27 8.57 -34.38
C ALA A 281 9.69 7.81 -33.12
N TYR A 282 8.73 7.30 -32.34
CA TYR A 282 9.03 6.54 -31.14
C TYR A 282 9.62 5.17 -31.45
N GLU A 283 9.09 4.46 -32.45
CA GLU A 283 9.60 3.18 -32.90
C GLU A 283 11.02 3.32 -33.46
N HIS A 284 11.28 4.35 -34.27
CA HIS A 284 12.60 4.68 -34.80
C HIS A 284 13.63 4.97 -33.69
N ALA A 285 13.24 5.73 -32.67
CA ALA A 285 14.14 6.16 -31.60
C ALA A 285 14.29 5.15 -30.45
N SER A 286 13.59 4.01 -30.48
CA SER A 286 13.55 3.05 -29.37
C SER A 286 14.34 1.78 -29.66
N ARG A 287 15.09 1.32 -28.65
CA ARG A 287 15.91 0.09 -28.71
C ARG A 287 15.56 -0.86 -27.56
N PRO A 288 15.53 -2.18 -27.75
CA PRO A 288 15.29 -3.15 -26.67
C PRO A 288 16.38 -3.10 -25.60
N ILE A 289 15.97 -3.08 -24.33
CA ILE A 289 16.87 -3.23 -23.19
C ILE A 289 17.24 -4.70 -23.07
N THR A 290 18.52 -5.02 -23.16
CA THR A 290 19.06 -6.30 -22.71
C THR A 290 19.14 -6.26 -21.19
N ASN A 291 18.28 -7.01 -20.50
CA ASN A 291 18.28 -7.07 -19.04
C ASN A 291 19.59 -7.70 -18.55
N LYS A 292 20.59 -6.87 -18.22
CA LYS A 292 21.81 -7.27 -17.49
C LYS A 292 21.71 -6.99 -15.98
N ASN A 293 20.51 -6.98 -15.41
CA ASN A 293 20.33 -6.77 -13.97
C ASN A 293 20.35 -8.12 -13.23
N HIS A 294 21.50 -8.78 -13.28
CA HIS A 294 21.83 -9.86 -12.36
C HIS A 294 22.55 -9.25 -11.17
N THR A 295 22.01 -9.43 -9.96
CA THR A 295 22.77 -9.16 -8.72
C THR A 295 23.91 -10.15 -8.68
N TYR A 296 25.09 -9.72 -9.11
CA TYR A 296 26.29 -10.57 -9.16
C TYR A 296 26.57 -11.12 -7.76
N THR A 297 26.44 -12.44 -7.61
CA THR A 297 26.81 -13.11 -6.37
C THR A 297 28.34 -13.07 -6.24
N PRO A 298 28.91 -12.59 -5.13
CA PRO A 298 30.35 -12.47 -4.97
C PRO A 298 31.09 -13.79 -5.27
N HIS A 299 32.26 -13.68 -5.89
CA HIS A 299 33.05 -14.84 -6.32
C HIS A 299 33.39 -15.80 -5.17
N HIS A 300 33.60 -15.29 -3.95
CA HIS A 300 33.86 -16.14 -2.77
C HIS A 300 32.66 -17.04 -2.42
N ILE A 301 31.43 -16.53 -2.52
CA ILE A 301 30.22 -17.32 -2.27
C ILE A 301 30.04 -18.38 -3.35
N GLN A 302 30.32 -18.03 -4.61
CA GLN A 302 30.30 -19.01 -5.72
C GLN A 302 31.30 -20.14 -5.48
N ASN A 303 32.51 -19.83 -5.02
CA ASN A 303 33.52 -20.83 -4.68
C ASN A 303 33.08 -21.73 -3.52
N LEU A 304 32.48 -21.18 -2.47
CA LEU A 304 31.93 -21.98 -1.37
C LEU A 304 30.82 -22.92 -1.86
N ILE A 305 29.94 -22.45 -2.75
CA ILE A 305 28.89 -23.28 -3.35
C ILE A 305 29.51 -24.42 -4.17
N ARG A 306 30.55 -24.15 -4.98
CA ARG A 306 31.28 -25.19 -5.74
C ARG A 306 31.88 -26.24 -4.80
N GLN A 307 32.53 -25.82 -3.71
CA GLN A 307 33.09 -26.74 -2.70
C GLN A 307 31.99 -27.57 -2.03
N LYS A 308 30.86 -26.94 -1.69
CA LYS A 308 29.69 -27.62 -1.10
C LYS A 308 29.10 -28.65 -2.05
N ASN A 309 28.93 -28.31 -3.32
CA ASN A 309 28.43 -29.23 -4.35
C ASN A 309 29.40 -30.39 -4.59
N LYS A 310 30.73 -30.14 -4.56
CA LYS A 310 31.74 -31.21 -4.62
C LYS A 310 31.63 -32.16 -3.43
N ALA A 311 31.58 -31.63 -2.20
CA ALA A 311 31.41 -32.44 -0.98
C ALA A 311 30.09 -33.25 -0.99
N ARG A 312 29.01 -32.66 -1.51
CA ARG A 312 27.72 -33.35 -1.68
C ARG A 312 27.83 -34.49 -2.68
N LYS A 313 28.41 -34.26 -3.86
CA LYS A 313 28.63 -35.30 -4.87
C LYS A 313 29.49 -36.44 -4.33
N THR A 314 30.56 -36.14 -3.59
CA THR A 314 31.39 -37.17 -2.95
C THR A 314 30.59 -37.97 -1.91
N PHE A 315 29.78 -37.31 -1.07
CA PHE A 315 28.88 -38.01 -0.16
C PHE A 315 27.87 -38.90 -0.90
N GLN A 316 27.28 -38.42 -2.00
CA GLN A 316 26.29 -39.20 -2.76
C GLN A 316 26.91 -40.42 -3.46
N ASN A 317 28.18 -40.33 -3.87
CA ASN A 317 28.90 -41.45 -4.46
C ASN A 317 29.43 -42.46 -3.44
N THR A 318 29.76 -42.02 -2.21
CA THR A 318 30.45 -42.87 -1.22
C THR A 318 29.59 -43.25 -0.01
N LEU A 319 28.48 -42.54 0.21
CA LEU A 319 27.64 -42.56 1.42
C LEU A 319 28.39 -42.37 2.74
N ASN A 320 29.62 -41.84 2.71
CA ASN A 320 30.45 -41.68 3.90
C ASN A 320 29.99 -40.46 4.76
N PRO A 321 29.68 -40.67 6.06
CA PRO A 321 29.23 -39.61 6.97
C PRO A 321 30.18 -38.41 7.11
N ILE A 322 31.50 -38.59 6.90
CA ILE A 322 32.49 -37.50 6.98
C ILE A 322 32.22 -36.46 5.90
N HIS A 323 31.95 -36.89 4.67
CA HIS A 323 31.62 -36.00 3.56
C HIS A 323 30.28 -35.30 3.79
N LYS A 324 29.30 -35.98 4.40
CA LYS A 324 28.02 -35.37 4.82
C LYS A 324 28.23 -34.27 5.87
N THR A 325 29.13 -34.50 6.83
CA THR A 325 29.47 -33.52 7.87
C THR A 325 30.14 -32.29 7.26
N ASN A 326 31.08 -32.47 6.34
CA ASN A 326 31.72 -31.36 5.62
C ASN A 326 30.71 -30.57 4.76
N TYR A 327 29.84 -31.26 4.03
CA TYR A 327 28.72 -30.66 3.29
C TYR A 327 27.83 -29.80 4.21
N ASN A 328 27.38 -30.34 5.35
CA ASN A 328 26.55 -29.63 6.32
C ASN A 328 27.26 -28.39 6.90
N ARG A 329 28.56 -28.49 7.17
CA ARG A 329 29.39 -27.37 7.63
C ARG A 329 29.45 -26.25 6.58
N LEU A 330 29.77 -26.59 5.33
CA LEU A 330 29.82 -25.62 4.22
C LEU A 330 28.45 -24.98 3.97
N GLN A 331 27.36 -25.75 4.06
CA GLN A 331 26.00 -25.22 3.94
C GLN A 331 25.70 -24.16 5.02
N LYS A 332 26.09 -24.39 6.28
CA LYS A 332 25.92 -23.41 7.37
C LYS A 332 26.71 -22.11 7.08
N VAL A 333 27.94 -22.23 6.58
CA VAL A 333 28.78 -21.08 6.20
C VAL A 333 28.14 -20.29 5.05
N ILE A 334 27.72 -20.97 3.97
CA ILE A 334 27.06 -20.34 2.83
C ILE A 334 25.78 -19.63 3.26
N LYS A 335 24.97 -20.24 4.14
CA LYS A 335 23.74 -19.62 4.66
C LYS A 335 24.04 -18.31 5.41
N LYS A 336 25.12 -18.28 6.20
CA LYS A 336 25.57 -17.07 6.92
C LYS A 336 26.04 -15.99 5.95
N GLU A 337 26.87 -16.34 4.96
CA GLU A 337 27.42 -15.40 3.98
C GLU A 337 26.36 -14.86 3.02
N LEU A 338 25.44 -15.70 2.51
CA LEU A 338 24.31 -15.24 1.70
C LEU A 338 23.38 -14.30 2.47
N LYS A 339 23.18 -14.54 3.76
CA LYS A 339 22.40 -13.62 4.62
C LYS A 339 23.11 -12.27 4.74
N LYS A 340 24.41 -12.26 5.06
CA LYS A 340 25.20 -11.02 5.13
C LYS A 340 25.18 -10.25 3.80
N PHE A 341 25.39 -10.94 2.68
CA PHE A 341 25.37 -10.32 1.35
C PHE A 341 23.99 -9.75 1.01
N SER A 342 22.92 -10.49 1.31
CA SER A 342 21.54 -10.02 1.13
C SER A 342 21.26 -8.78 2.00
N ASP A 343 21.70 -8.77 3.25
CA ASP A 343 21.52 -7.64 4.17
C ASP A 343 22.30 -6.41 3.69
N GLN A 344 23.54 -6.57 3.21
CA GLN A 344 24.35 -5.48 2.64
C GLN A 344 23.73 -4.93 1.35
N THR A 345 23.34 -5.80 0.42
CA THR A 345 22.66 -5.41 -0.82
C THR A 345 21.36 -4.67 -0.52
N TRP A 346 20.64 -5.11 0.51
CA TRP A 346 19.43 -4.46 0.99
C TRP A 346 19.71 -3.06 1.55
N LYS A 347 20.77 -2.89 2.34
CA LYS A 347 21.19 -1.58 2.85
C LYS A 347 21.54 -0.58 1.74
N ILE A 348 22.42 -0.98 0.82
CA ILE A 348 22.81 -0.16 -0.34
C ILE A 348 21.57 0.26 -1.14
N LYS A 349 20.65 -0.68 -1.35
CA LYS A 349 19.41 -0.41 -2.08
C LYS A 349 18.51 0.58 -1.34
N LEU A 350 18.39 0.50 -0.02
CA LEU A 350 17.60 1.43 0.79
C LEU A 350 18.18 2.84 0.80
N GLU A 351 19.52 2.96 0.80
CA GLU A 351 20.24 4.22 0.75
C GLU A 351 20.13 4.90 -0.62
N ALA A 352 20.17 4.12 -1.70
CA ALA A 352 20.03 4.63 -3.07
C ALA A 352 18.59 5.03 -3.46
N MET A 353 17.57 4.62 -2.69
CA MET A 353 16.17 4.92 -3.02
C MET A 353 15.89 6.42 -2.98
N ASN A 354 15.23 6.94 -4.02
CA ASN A 354 14.82 8.34 -4.08
C ASN A 354 13.47 8.52 -4.80
N THR A 355 12.98 9.76 -4.81
CA THR A 355 11.71 10.14 -5.41
C THR A 355 11.82 10.56 -6.87
N GLN A 356 13.00 11.02 -7.31
CA GLN A 356 13.23 11.58 -8.64
C GLN A 356 13.17 10.50 -9.72
N ASP A 357 13.80 9.35 -9.47
CA ASP A 357 13.75 8.16 -10.34
C ASP A 357 12.54 7.24 -10.05
N ASN A 358 11.69 7.66 -9.10
CA ASN A 358 10.49 6.93 -8.66
C ASN A 358 10.78 5.56 -8.02
N THR A 359 12.03 5.24 -7.68
CA THR A 359 12.43 3.95 -7.07
C THR A 359 11.76 3.74 -5.72
N LEU A 360 11.66 4.78 -4.87
CA LEU A 360 10.98 4.70 -3.58
C LEU A 360 9.52 4.23 -3.73
N TRP A 361 8.78 4.82 -4.67
CA TRP A 361 7.37 4.49 -4.89
C TRP A 361 7.17 3.15 -5.60
N GLN A 362 8.11 2.74 -6.46
CA GLN A 362 8.12 1.40 -7.02
C GLN A 362 8.34 0.36 -5.92
N TYR A 363 9.26 0.63 -5.00
CA TYR A 363 9.59 -0.30 -3.93
C TYR A 363 8.50 -0.38 -2.86
N GLN A 364 7.92 0.76 -2.49
CA GLN A 364 6.75 0.85 -1.60
C GLN A 364 5.58 0.00 -2.10
N LYS A 365 5.37 -0.10 -3.43
CA LYS A 365 4.32 -0.93 -4.02
C LYS A 365 4.53 -2.43 -3.78
N PHE A 366 5.76 -2.91 -3.59
CA PHE A 366 6.01 -4.33 -3.27
C PHE A 366 5.46 -4.71 -1.90
N PHE A 367 5.38 -3.75 -0.97
CA PHE A 367 4.79 -3.95 0.35
C PHE A 367 3.27 -3.73 0.37
N ARG A 368 2.66 -3.29 -0.74
CA ARG A 368 1.19 -3.27 -0.87
C ARG A 368 0.71 -4.61 -1.41
N LYS A 369 -0.53 -5.02 -1.07
CA LYS A 369 -1.18 -6.14 -1.75
C LYS A 369 -1.08 -5.93 -3.25
N LYS A 370 -0.41 -6.83 -3.96
CA LYS A 370 -0.34 -6.80 -5.42
C LYS A 370 -1.75 -6.86 -5.99
N ARG A 371 -1.94 -6.25 -7.17
CA ARG A 371 -3.08 -6.60 -8.01
C ARG A 371 -2.96 -8.09 -8.32
N SER A 372 -3.95 -8.86 -7.93
CA SER A 372 -4.13 -10.22 -8.44
C SER A 372 -4.52 -10.12 -9.91
N ASP A 373 -4.02 -11.04 -10.72
CA ASP A 373 -4.55 -11.22 -12.07
C ASP A 373 -6.05 -11.54 -12.00
N ILE A 374 -6.73 -11.28 -13.11
CA ILE A 374 -8.15 -11.61 -13.24
C ILE A 374 -8.22 -13.15 -13.32
N PRO A 375 -8.84 -13.83 -12.34
CA PRO A 375 -8.97 -15.27 -12.36
C PRO A 375 -9.95 -15.70 -13.46
N SER A 376 -10.28 -17.00 -13.52
CA SER A 376 -11.42 -17.43 -14.32
C SER A 376 -12.68 -16.66 -13.90
N LEU A 377 -13.50 -16.29 -14.88
CA LEU A 377 -14.73 -15.55 -14.65
C LEU A 377 -15.92 -16.46 -14.91
N ASN A 378 -16.88 -16.48 -13.98
CA ASN A 378 -18.07 -17.37 -13.99
C ASN A 378 -17.74 -18.85 -14.24
N ASN A 379 -16.52 -19.30 -13.94
CA ASN A 379 -16.01 -20.64 -14.27
C ASN A 379 -16.06 -21.02 -15.76
N THR A 380 -16.34 -20.09 -16.66
CA THR A 380 -16.44 -20.33 -18.12
C THR A 380 -15.34 -19.64 -18.92
N ALA A 381 -14.95 -18.42 -18.52
CA ALA A 381 -13.91 -17.67 -19.20
C ALA A 381 -12.54 -17.94 -18.55
N ILE A 382 -11.70 -18.74 -19.22
CA ILE A 382 -10.40 -19.20 -18.71
C ILE A 382 -9.25 -18.46 -19.39
N THR A 383 -9.33 -18.27 -20.72
CA THR A 383 -8.31 -17.54 -21.48
C THR A 383 -8.44 -16.03 -21.31
N ASP A 384 -7.36 -15.29 -21.52
CA ASP A 384 -7.37 -13.82 -21.35
C ASP A 384 -8.29 -13.15 -22.40
N GLU A 385 -8.44 -13.72 -23.58
CA GLU A 385 -9.41 -13.32 -24.61
C GLU A 385 -10.87 -13.55 -24.16
N GLN A 386 -11.19 -14.77 -23.69
CA GLN A 386 -12.53 -15.08 -23.17
C GLN A 386 -12.90 -14.17 -21.99
N LYS A 387 -11.94 -13.88 -21.10
CA LYS A 387 -12.14 -12.94 -19.98
C LYS A 387 -12.42 -11.53 -20.49
N ALA A 388 -11.64 -11.06 -21.47
CA ALA A 388 -11.84 -9.73 -22.06
C ALA A 388 -13.24 -9.61 -22.67
N GLU A 389 -13.66 -10.62 -23.43
CA GLU A 389 -14.96 -10.66 -24.09
C GLU A 389 -16.13 -10.74 -23.10
N LEU A 390 -16.05 -11.62 -22.10
CA LEU A 390 -17.09 -11.74 -21.07
C LEU A 390 -17.24 -10.44 -20.25
N LEU A 391 -16.12 -9.78 -19.92
CA LEU A 391 -16.14 -8.48 -19.26
C LEU A 391 -16.74 -7.40 -20.17
N ALA A 392 -16.40 -7.40 -21.47
CA ALA A 392 -16.93 -6.44 -22.42
C ALA A 392 -18.45 -6.56 -22.57
N LYS A 393 -18.98 -7.79 -22.71
CA LYS A 393 -20.43 -8.08 -22.71
C LYS A 393 -21.10 -7.64 -21.41
N THR A 394 -20.48 -7.95 -20.26
CA THR A 394 -21.00 -7.52 -18.96
C THR A 394 -21.07 -5.99 -18.86
N PHE A 395 -20.03 -5.29 -19.30
CA PHE A 395 -20.00 -3.83 -19.25
C PHE A 395 -20.95 -3.18 -20.25
N GLN A 396 -21.30 -3.85 -21.35
CA GLN A 396 -22.26 -3.31 -22.31
C GLN A 396 -23.62 -3.06 -21.66
N SER A 397 -24.05 -3.96 -20.76
CA SER A 397 -25.27 -3.76 -19.94
C SER A 397 -25.22 -2.55 -19.00
N ASN A 398 -24.05 -1.93 -18.80
CA ASN A 398 -23.93 -0.69 -18.05
C ASN A 398 -24.37 0.52 -18.89
N PHE A 399 -24.20 0.45 -20.21
CA PHE A 399 -24.40 1.53 -21.18
C PHE A 399 -25.71 1.41 -21.96
N THR A 400 -26.61 0.51 -21.54
CA THR A 400 -27.97 0.39 -22.05
C THR A 400 -28.95 1.21 -21.22
N GLU A 401 -30.01 1.72 -21.84
CA GLU A 401 -31.04 2.46 -21.13
C GLU A 401 -31.73 1.56 -20.10
N ASN A 402 -32.18 2.16 -19.00
CA ASN A 402 -33.02 1.45 -18.05
C ASN A 402 -34.39 1.23 -18.70
N ILE A 403 -34.60 0.09 -19.38
CA ILE A 403 -35.95 -0.33 -19.78
C ILE A 403 -36.76 -0.43 -18.48
N ARG A 404 -37.82 0.36 -18.36
CA ARG A 404 -38.74 0.31 -17.23
C ARG A 404 -40.16 0.09 -17.71
N PRO A 405 -41.02 -0.52 -16.86
CA PRO A 405 -42.38 -0.87 -17.22
C PRO A 405 -43.14 0.38 -17.67
N THR A 406 -43.94 0.18 -18.72
CA THR A 406 -44.69 1.08 -19.61
C THR A 406 -45.54 2.21 -19.01
N ASN A 407 -45.46 2.53 -17.71
CA ASN A 407 -46.49 3.36 -17.06
C ASN A 407 -46.01 4.74 -16.55
N PHE A 408 -44.84 5.24 -16.92
CA PHE A 408 -44.41 6.60 -16.52
C PHE A 408 -43.82 7.42 -17.66
N ASN A 409 -44.65 8.35 -18.14
CA ASN A 409 -44.37 9.64 -18.80
C ASN A 409 -43.64 9.62 -20.16
N THR A 410 -44.34 9.16 -21.21
CA THR A 410 -43.95 9.28 -22.63
C THR A 410 -43.76 10.74 -23.10
N ASN A 411 -44.29 11.72 -22.37
CA ASN A 411 -44.25 13.14 -22.76
C ASN A 411 -42.86 13.79 -22.62
N ILE A 412 -42.00 13.35 -21.69
CA ILE A 412 -40.67 13.98 -21.53
C ILE A 412 -39.73 13.57 -22.66
N ASP A 413 -39.79 12.32 -23.12
CA ASP A 413 -38.94 11.84 -24.21
C ASP A 413 -39.24 12.57 -25.53
N SER A 414 -40.51 12.85 -25.82
CA SER A 414 -40.90 13.65 -26.99
C SER A 414 -40.46 15.10 -26.86
N ILE A 415 -40.65 15.75 -25.69
CA ILE A 415 -40.18 17.12 -25.45
C ILE A 415 -38.67 17.23 -25.64
N VAL A 416 -37.90 16.30 -25.08
CA VAL A 416 -36.44 16.27 -25.21
C VAL A 416 -36.06 16.10 -26.68
N THR A 417 -36.66 15.13 -27.38
CA THR A 417 -36.36 14.87 -28.80
C THR A 417 -36.64 16.08 -29.67
N ASN A 418 -37.84 16.67 -29.58
CA ASN A 418 -38.23 17.85 -30.35
C ASN A 418 -37.32 19.06 -30.07
N THR A 419 -36.94 19.27 -28.80
CA THR A 419 -36.04 20.38 -28.43
C THR A 419 -34.66 20.19 -29.04
N LEU A 420 -34.13 18.96 -29.04
CA LEU A 420 -32.83 18.64 -29.61
C LEU A 420 -32.84 18.80 -31.13
N GLU A 421 -33.87 18.30 -31.81
CA GLU A 421 -34.02 18.41 -33.27
C GLU A 421 -34.09 19.88 -33.69
N ASN A 422 -34.92 20.70 -33.02
CA ASN A 422 -35.01 22.14 -33.28
C ASN A 422 -33.68 22.86 -33.04
N PHE A 423 -32.95 22.49 -31.97
CA PHE A 423 -31.68 23.12 -31.65
C PHE A 423 -30.57 22.77 -32.65
N PHE A 424 -30.43 21.48 -33.01
CA PHE A 424 -29.38 21.04 -33.93
C PHE A 424 -29.65 21.36 -35.40
N SER A 425 -30.90 21.67 -35.76
CA SER A 425 -31.26 22.17 -37.09
C SER A 425 -30.74 23.58 -37.35
N ASN A 426 -30.45 24.36 -36.31
CA ASN A 426 -29.96 25.73 -36.43
C ASN A 426 -28.44 25.80 -36.20
N PRO A 427 -27.67 26.51 -37.05
CA PRO A 427 -26.24 26.71 -36.83
C PRO A 427 -26.02 27.63 -35.61
N PRO A 428 -24.96 27.39 -34.81
CA PRO A 428 -24.68 28.22 -33.65
C PRO A 428 -24.23 29.63 -34.09
N PRO A 429 -24.66 30.70 -33.39
CA PRO A 429 -24.46 32.08 -33.84
C PRO A 429 -22.99 32.53 -33.77
N PHE A 430 -22.22 32.02 -32.80
CA PHE A 430 -20.83 32.42 -32.59
C PHE A 430 -19.90 31.20 -32.51
N PRO A 431 -18.69 31.27 -33.10
CA PRO A 431 -17.71 30.19 -33.00
C PRO A 431 -17.11 30.13 -31.59
N ILE A 432 -16.59 28.97 -31.21
CA ILE A 432 -15.82 28.86 -29.97
C ILE A 432 -14.45 29.51 -30.19
N THR A 433 -14.01 30.34 -29.24
CA THR A 433 -12.71 31.05 -29.31
C THR A 433 -11.54 30.09 -29.59
N PRO A 434 -10.47 30.48 -30.28
CA PRO A 434 -9.27 29.64 -30.42
C PRO A 434 -8.48 29.49 -29.11
N THR A 435 -7.52 28.56 -29.07
CA THR A 435 -6.52 28.40 -27.99
C THR A 435 -5.11 28.71 -28.48
N ASP A 436 -4.27 29.13 -27.53
CA ASP A 436 -2.87 29.49 -27.78
C ASP A 436 -1.91 28.31 -27.53
N PRO A 437 -0.76 28.24 -28.23
CA PRO A 437 0.25 27.21 -28.02
C PRO A 437 0.79 27.18 -26.57
N ILE A 438 0.90 28.35 -25.93
CA ILE A 438 1.41 28.47 -24.55
C ILE A 438 0.54 27.67 -23.57
N LYS A 439 -0.79 27.69 -23.75
CA LYS A 439 -1.72 26.91 -22.92
C LYS A 439 -1.47 25.42 -23.07
N ILE A 440 -1.24 24.95 -24.30
CA ILE A 440 -0.94 23.54 -24.60
C ILE A 440 0.40 23.12 -23.98
N ILE A 441 1.43 23.96 -24.05
CA ILE A 441 2.73 23.71 -23.39
C ILE A 441 2.54 23.54 -21.88
N ASN A 442 1.77 24.44 -21.25
CA ASN A 442 1.51 24.38 -19.81
C ASN A 442 0.73 23.11 -19.42
N TYR A 443 -0.25 22.69 -20.21
CA TYR A 443 -0.94 21.41 -19.98
C TYR A 443 -0.01 20.21 -20.15
N ALA A 444 0.80 20.19 -21.23
CA ALA A 444 1.75 19.12 -21.51
C ALA A 444 2.78 18.95 -20.37
N LYS A 445 3.35 20.06 -19.85
CA LYS A 445 4.29 20.06 -18.72
C LYS A 445 3.70 19.42 -17.46
N ASN A 446 2.42 19.69 -17.20
CA ASN A 446 1.70 19.21 -16.01
C ASN A 446 1.20 17.76 -16.12
N LEU A 447 1.32 17.11 -17.28
CA LEU A 447 0.96 15.70 -17.43
C LEU A 447 1.79 14.82 -16.49
N LYS A 448 1.17 13.85 -15.81
CA LYS A 448 1.92 12.93 -14.93
C LYS A 448 2.65 11.87 -15.76
N ASN A 449 3.94 11.70 -15.52
CA ASN A 449 4.73 10.63 -16.14
C ASN A 449 4.20 9.25 -15.70
N ASN A 450 4.43 8.21 -16.51
CA ASN A 450 4.04 6.81 -16.23
C ASN A 450 2.53 6.55 -16.12
N LYS A 451 1.70 7.38 -16.78
CA LYS A 451 0.29 7.06 -17.03
C LYS A 451 0.18 6.17 -18.27
N SER A 452 -0.70 5.19 -18.22
CA SER A 452 -0.98 4.32 -19.36
C SER A 452 -1.60 5.12 -20.52
N PRO A 453 -1.15 4.92 -21.76
CA PRO A 453 -1.73 5.57 -22.94
C PRO A 453 -3.09 4.96 -23.30
N GLY A 454 -3.80 5.62 -24.22
CA GLY A 454 -5.02 5.08 -24.85
C GLY A 454 -4.70 4.13 -26.01
N ALA A 455 -5.66 3.93 -26.91
CA ALA A 455 -5.52 3.10 -28.11
C ALA A 455 -4.40 3.60 -29.06
N ASP A 456 -4.14 4.90 -29.06
CA ASP A 456 -3.09 5.55 -29.85
C ASP A 456 -1.66 5.19 -29.42
N LYS A 457 -1.49 4.57 -28.24
CA LYS A 457 -0.18 4.26 -27.62
C LYS A 457 0.70 5.49 -27.36
N ILE A 458 0.17 6.72 -27.44
CA ILE A 458 0.90 7.96 -27.17
C ILE A 458 0.95 8.22 -25.66
N THR A 459 2.17 8.16 -25.10
CA THR A 459 2.42 8.36 -23.67
C THR A 459 2.59 9.83 -23.32
N ASN A 460 2.29 10.18 -22.06
CA ASN A 460 2.56 11.52 -21.52
C ASN A 460 4.05 11.91 -21.62
N LYS A 461 4.96 10.93 -21.62
CA LYS A 461 6.41 11.18 -21.74
C LYS A 461 6.77 11.64 -23.16
N MET A 462 6.17 11.04 -24.19
CA MET A 462 6.33 11.47 -25.58
C MET A 462 5.85 12.91 -25.76
N ILE A 463 4.65 13.24 -25.25
CA ILE A 463 4.07 14.59 -25.38
C ILE A 463 4.98 15.65 -24.75
N LYS A 464 5.58 15.38 -23.59
CA LYS A 464 6.54 16.30 -22.94
C LYS A 464 7.83 16.50 -23.74
N LYS A 465 8.12 15.61 -24.69
CA LYS A 465 9.29 15.64 -25.56
C LYS A 465 8.94 16.07 -26.99
N PHE A 466 7.73 16.58 -27.21
CA PHE A 466 7.36 17.16 -28.49
C PHE A 466 8.22 18.40 -28.80
N PRO A 467 8.79 18.50 -30.01
CA PRO A 467 9.39 19.73 -30.49
C PRO A 467 8.32 20.81 -30.70
N LEU A 468 8.74 22.08 -30.76
CA LEU A 468 7.83 23.23 -30.96
C LEU A 468 6.92 23.04 -32.19
N LYS A 469 7.46 22.50 -33.30
CA LYS A 469 6.70 22.20 -34.52
C LYS A 469 5.49 21.30 -34.25
N ALA A 470 5.66 20.25 -33.43
CA ALA A 470 4.56 19.34 -33.08
C ALA A 470 3.53 20.00 -32.14
N ILE A 471 3.98 20.86 -31.22
CA ILE A 471 3.07 21.64 -30.36
C ILE A 471 2.22 22.60 -31.19
N LEU A 472 2.81 23.28 -32.17
CA LEU A 472 2.09 24.17 -33.09
C LEU A 472 1.07 23.39 -33.93
N THR A 473 1.46 22.26 -34.50
CA THR A 473 0.55 21.36 -35.22
C THR A 473 -0.63 20.92 -34.36
N LEU A 474 -0.37 20.46 -33.13
CA LEU A 474 -1.42 20.08 -32.19
C LEU A 474 -2.35 21.25 -31.86
N THR A 475 -1.80 22.45 -31.69
CA THR A 475 -2.59 23.68 -31.45
C THR A 475 -3.54 23.96 -32.60
N LEU A 476 -3.06 23.88 -33.83
CA LEU A 476 -3.87 24.09 -35.03
C LEU A 476 -4.97 23.04 -35.17
N LEU A 477 -4.65 21.76 -34.92
CA LEU A 477 -5.64 20.67 -34.92
C LEU A 477 -6.74 20.91 -33.87
N ILE A 478 -6.36 21.30 -32.65
CA ILE A 478 -7.33 21.63 -31.60
C ILE A 478 -8.18 22.84 -31.99
N ASN A 479 -7.60 23.88 -32.59
CA ASN A 479 -8.37 25.03 -33.06
C ASN A 479 -9.36 24.65 -34.17
N LYS A 480 -9.00 23.70 -35.05
CA LYS A 480 -9.93 23.16 -36.05
C LYS A 480 -11.04 22.31 -35.42
N ILE A 481 -10.75 21.50 -34.38
CA ILE A 481 -11.76 20.81 -33.57
C ILE A 481 -12.78 21.80 -33.01
N LEU A 482 -12.30 22.90 -32.41
CA LEU A 482 -13.15 23.94 -31.83
C LEU A 482 -13.98 24.68 -32.89
N LYS A 483 -13.37 25.01 -34.03
CA LYS A 483 -14.04 25.69 -35.15
C LYS A 483 -15.12 24.83 -35.79
N LEU A 484 -14.82 23.57 -36.05
CA LEU A 484 -15.74 22.61 -36.68
C LEU A 484 -16.74 21.99 -35.70
N ARG A 485 -16.53 22.17 -34.38
CA ARG A 485 -17.34 21.59 -33.30
C ARG A 485 -17.37 20.04 -33.37
N HIS A 486 -16.30 19.46 -33.90
CA HIS A 486 -16.17 18.02 -34.13
C HIS A 486 -15.07 17.43 -33.26
N PHE A 487 -15.45 16.57 -32.33
CA PHE A 487 -14.50 15.86 -31.47
C PHE A 487 -14.02 14.56 -32.15
N PRO A 488 -12.70 14.33 -32.26
CA PRO A 488 -12.16 13.24 -33.08
C PRO A 488 -12.59 11.84 -32.62
N ASN A 489 -12.96 10.98 -33.56
CA ASN A 489 -13.45 9.62 -33.32
C ASN A 489 -12.38 8.74 -32.66
N ASN A 490 -11.13 8.81 -33.13
CA ASN A 490 -10.04 8.05 -32.54
C ASN A 490 -9.70 8.47 -31.10
N TRP A 491 -10.07 9.69 -30.70
CA TRP A 491 -9.91 10.19 -29.33
C TRP A 491 -11.06 9.81 -28.41
N LYS A 492 -12.18 9.36 -28.99
CA LYS A 492 -13.37 8.84 -28.30
C LYS A 492 -13.28 7.34 -28.01
N ASN A 493 -12.50 6.60 -28.80
CA ASN A 493 -12.29 5.16 -28.63
C ASN A 493 -11.50 4.86 -27.35
N ALA A 494 -12.10 4.09 -26.45
CA ALA A 494 -11.54 3.79 -25.13
C ALA A 494 -11.01 2.35 -25.03
N ILE A 495 -9.81 2.18 -24.48
CA ILE A 495 -9.37 0.87 -23.97
C ILE A 495 -9.77 0.77 -22.51
N ILE A 496 -10.73 -0.09 -22.20
CA ILE A 496 -11.18 -0.35 -20.83
C ILE A 496 -10.20 -1.28 -20.12
N PHE A 497 -9.68 -0.81 -18.99
CA PHE A 497 -8.88 -1.62 -18.07
C PHE A 497 -9.72 -2.00 -16.83
N PRO A 498 -10.09 -3.28 -16.64
CA PRO A 498 -10.91 -3.71 -15.52
C PRO A 498 -10.18 -3.55 -14.18
N ILE A 499 -10.78 -2.84 -13.22
CA ILE A 499 -10.25 -2.74 -11.85
C ILE A 499 -11.21 -3.37 -10.85
N LYS A 500 -10.73 -4.36 -10.09
CA LYS A 500 -11.51 -5.04 -9.04
C LYS A 500 -12.01 -4.05 -7.98
N LYS A 501 -13.30 -4.15 -7.64
CA LYS A 501 -13.93 -3.46 -6.52
C LYS A 501 -13.41 -4.06 -5.20
N PRO A 502 -13.01 -3.24 -4.20
CA PRO A 502 -12.55 -3.76 -2.91
C PRO A 502 -13.59 -4.65 -2.24
N GLY A 503 -13.16 -5.78 -1.67
CA GLY A 503 -14.03 -6.69 -0.90
C GLY A 503 -15.01 -7.55 -1.69
N LYS A 504 -15.05 -7.46 -3.02
CA LYS A 504 -15.94 -8.27 -3.88
C LYS A 504 -15.24 -9.54 -4.40
N ASN A 505 -16.02 -10.55 -4.80
CA ASN A 505 -15.52 -11.80 -5.38
C ASN A 505 -14.81 -11.53 -6.72
N ASN A 506 -13.57 -12.01 -6.91
CA ASN A 506 -12.79 -11.84 -8.14
C ASN A 506 -13.26 -12.69 -9.32
N HIS A 507 -14.06 -13.74 -9.11
CA HIS A 507 -14.56 -14.61 -10.18
C HIS A 507 -15.84 -14.06 -10.86
N GLN A 508 -16.42 -12.98 -10.33
CA GLN A 508 -17.63 -12.37 -10.89
C GLN A 508 -17.27 -11.14 -11.75
N PRO A 509 -17.71 -11.07 -13.04
CA PRO A 509 -17.51 -9.91 -13.90
C PRO A 509 -18.05 -8.59 -13.32
N SER A 510 -19.17 -8.64 -12.62
CA SER A 510 -19.82 -7.48 -11.99
C SER A 510 -18.98 -6.82 -10.87
N SER A 511 -17.96 -7.54 -10.37
CA SER A 511 -17.01 -7.05 -9.36
C SER A 511 -15.96 -6.11 -9.92
N TYR A 512 -15.89 -5.90 -11.24
CA TYR A 512 -14.90 -5.02 -11.87
C TYR A 512 -15.50 -3.67 -12.25
N ARG A 513 -14.66 -2.62 -12.27
CA ARG A 513 -14.99 -1.28 -12.77
C ARG A 513 -14.38 -1.08 -14.16
N PRO A 514 -15.14 -0.53 -15.12
CA PRO A 514 -14.62 -0.19 -16.44
C PRO A 514 -13.86 1.14 -16.41
N ILE A 515 -12.52 1.12 -16.28
CA ILE A 515 -11.74 2.37 -16.38
C ILE A 515 -11.31 2.61 -17.82
N CYS A 516 -11.77 3.71 -18.42
CA CYS A 516 -11.46 4.10 -19.78
C CYS A 516 -10.06 4.72 -19.88
N LEU A 517 -9.19 4.12 -20.70
CA LEU A 517 -7.95 4.72 -21.16
C LEU A 517 -8.19 5.44 -22.48
N LEU A 518 -8.43 6.74 -22.38
CA LEU A 518 -8.51 7.66 -23.54
C LEU A 518 -7.11 8.15 -23.94
N SER A 519 -7.00 8.60 -25.20
CA SER A 519 -5.81 9.25 -25.74
C SER A 519 -5.30 10.36 -24.82
N SER A 520 -3.97 10.45 -24.69
CA SER A 520 -3.34 11.53 -23.92
C SER A 520 -3.52 12.89 -24.61
N LEU A 521 -3.64 12.92 -25.94
CA LEU A 521 -3.93 14.12 -26.73
C LEU A 521 -5.39 14.58 -26.50
N SER A 522 -6.33 13.62 -26.46
CA SER A 522 -7.74 13.88 -26.10
C SER A 522 -7.85 14.67 -24.79
N LYS A 523 -7.09 14.28 -23.76
CA LYS A 523 -7.09 14.95 -22.45
C LYS A 523 -6.61 16.40 -22.47
N ILE A 524 -5.69 16.76 -23.37
CA ILE A 524 -5.26 18.16 -23.53
C ILE A 524 -6.43 18.99 -24.07
N THR A 525 -7.13 18.45 -25.07
CA THR A 525 -8.32 19.08 -25.66
C THR A 525 -9.46 19.18 -24.64
N GLU A 526 -9.72 18.11 -23.87
CA GLU A 526 -10.69 18.11 -22.78
C GLU A 526 -10.38 19.20 -21.73
N HIS A 527 -9.11 19.45 -21.40
CA HIS A 527 -8.73 20.52 -20.47
C HIS A 527 -9.16 21.91 -20.97
N ILE A 528 -9.05 22.15 -22.28
CA ILE A 528 -9.46 23.42 -22.89
C ILE A 528 -10.98 23.57 -22.84
N ILE A 529 -11.71 22.50 -23.19
CA ILE A 529 -13.18 22.47 -23.14
C ILE A 529 -13.67 22.66 -21.69
N LEU A 530 -13.06 21.96 -20.73
CA LEU A 530 -13.38 22.05 -19.31
C LEU A 530 -13.18 23.47 -18.77
N ASN A 531 -12.13 24.17 -19.21
CA ASN A 531 -11.89 25.55 -18.79
C ASN A 531 -13.02 26.48 -19.26
N ARG A 532 -13.52 26.29 -20.49
CA ARG A 532 -14.64 27.08 -21.04
C ARG A 532 -15.95 26.80 -20.31
N ILE A 533 -16.26 25.53 -20.07
CA ILE A 533 -17.42 25.12 -19.27
C ILE A 533 -17.35 25.77 -17.88
N ASN A 534 -16.20 25.71 -17.21
CA ASN A 534 -16.04 26.30 -15.88
C ASN A 534 -16.15 27.83 -15.87
N THR A 535 -15.71 28.50 -16.95
CA THR A 535 -15.83 29.96 -17.09
C THR A 535 -17.31 30.36 -17.12
N PHE A 536 -18.09 29.73 -18.00
CA PHE A 536 -19.54 29.94 -18.08
C PHE A 536 -20.24 29.63 -16.74
N ILE A 537 -19.92 28.50 -16.11
CA ILE A 537 -20.50 28.09 -14.82
C ILE A 537 -20.20 29.12 -13.72
N SER A 538 -18.99 29.70 -13.71
CA SER A 538 -18.62 30.71 -12.71
C SER A 538 -19.30 32.06 -12.94
N GLU A 539 -19.50 32.46 -14.19
CA GLU A 539 -20.17 33.71 -14.54
C GLU A 539 -21.68 33.66 -14.27
N SER A 540 -22.30 32.49 -14.46
CA SER A 540 -23.74 32.27 -14.27
C SER A 540 -24.15 31.81 -12.87
N ASN A 541 -23.20 31.54 -11.96
CA ASN A 541 -23.45 30.88 -10.66
C ASN A 541 -24.31 29.60 -10.77
N PHE A 542 -24.09 28.83 -11.85
CA PHE A 542 -24.96 27.71 -12.23
C PHE A 542 -25.02 26.56 -11.21
N ILE A 543 -23.90 26.24 -10.53
CA ILE A 543 -23.81 25.02 -9.71
C ILE A 543 -24.63 25.15 -8.42
N ASN A 544 -25.46 24.14 -8.16
CA ASN A 544 -26.26 24.01 -6.95
C ASN A 544 -25.38 24.11 -5.69
N PRO A 545 -25.71 24.98 -4.72
CA PRO A 545 -24.91 25.18 -3.51
C PRO A 545 -24.84 23.94 -2.60
N ASN A 546 -25.73 22.96 -2.80
CA ASN A 546 -25.71 21.68 -2.09
C ASN A 546 -24.81 20.63 -2.76
N GLN A 547 -24.18 20.94 -3.89
CA GLN A 547 -23.21 20.08 -4.58
C GLN A 547 -21.78 20.36 -4.08
N PHE A 548 -21.19 19.35 -3.46
CA PHE A 548 -19.82 19.38 -2.95
C PHE A 548 -18.85 18.54 -3.79
N GLY A 549 -19.37 17.56 -4.54
CA GLY A 549 -18.59 16.66 -5.37
C GLY A 549 -18.00 17.38 -6.58
N PHE A 550 -16.72 17.14 -6.87
CA PHE A 550 -16.00 17.69 -8.03
C PHE A 550 -16.09 19.22 -8.19
N THR A 551 -16.40 19.93 -7.10
CA THR A 551 -16.53 21.38 -7.10
C THR A 551 -15.25 22.00 -6.55
N LYS A 552 -14.76 23.06 -7.21
CA LYS A 552 -13.49 23.69 -6.86
C LYS A 552 -13.54 24.16 -5.39
N ARG A 553 -12.49 23.85 -4.62
CA ARG A 553 -12.32 24.20 -3.19
C ARG A 553 -13.26 23.50 -2.21
N LEU A 554 -14.16 22.62 -2.66
CA LEU A 554 -14.96 21.78 -1.78
C LEU A 554 -14.34 20.39 -1.67
N SER A 555 -14.56 19.74 -0.53
CA SER A 555 -14.00 18.43 -0.17
C SER A 555 -15.05 17.58 0.53
N THR A 556 -14.80 16.28 0.69
CA THR A 556 -15.71 15.37 1.42
C THR A 556 -16.00 15.82 2.85
N CYS A 557 -15.11 16.60 3.47
CA CYS A 557 -15.29 17.08 4.85
C CYS A 557 -16.42 18.11 4.97
N HIS A 558 -16.70 18.91 3.94
CA HIS A 558 -17.72 19.96 3.98
C HIS A 558 -19.15 19.42 4.17
N PRO A 559 -19.65 18.47 3.34
CA PRO A 559 -20.98 17.88 3.57
C PRO A 559 -21.04 17.05 4.86
N LEU A 560 -19.92 16.41 5.25
CA LEU A 560 -19.82 15.69 6.52
C LEU A 560 -19.98 16.64 7.72
N LEU A 561 -19.29 17.77 7.73
CA LEU A 561 -19.42 18.80 8.77
C LEU A 561 -20.85 19.34 8.83
N ARG A 562 -21.42 19.71 7.68
CA ARG A 562 -22.81 20.21 7.61
C ARG A 562 -23.83 19.22 8.19
N LEU A 563 -23.67 17.94 7.88
CA LEU A 563 -24.55 16.89 8.41
C LEU A 563 -24.33 16.64 9.91
N THR A 564 -23.08 16.50 10.34
CA THR A 564 -22.74 16.18 11.73
C THR A 564 -23.04 17.33 12.69
N GLU A 565 -22.92 18.58 12.25
CA GLU A 565 -23.34 19.75 13.00
C GLU A 565 -24.86 19.78 13.19
N LYS A 566 -25.63 19.49 12.12
CA LYS A 566 -27.09 19.36 12.21
C LYS A 566 -27.51 18.27 13.20
N ILE A 567 -26.82 17.12 13.20
CA ILE A 567 -27.07 16.03 14.16
C ILE A 567 -26.75 16.48 15.59
N THR A 568 -25.58 17.09 15.79
CA THR A 568 -25.09 17.52 17.11
C THR A 568 -25.96 18.62 17.72
N SER A 569 -26.32 19.64 16.93
CA SER A 569 -27.27 20.68 17.32
C SER A 569 -28.66 20.10 17.64
N GLY A 570 -29.08 19.08 16.88
CA GLY A 570 -30.28 18.30 17.20
C GLY A 570 -30.21 17.65 18.59
N PHE A 571 -29.11 16.99 18.92
CA PHE A 571 -28.90 16.38 20.24
C PHE A 571 -28.89 17.40 21.37
N GLN A 572 -28.24 18.56 21.19
CA GLN A 572 -28.21 19.64 22.18
C GLN A 572 -29.61 20.16 22.51
N ARG A 573 -30.51 20.18 21.52
CA ARG A 573 -31.91 20.61 21.68
C ARG A 573 -32.87 19.48 22.07
N GLY A 574 -32.37 18.31 22.46
CA GLY A 574 -33.21 17.14 22.80
C GLY A 574 -34.04 16.58 21.63
N ARG A 575 -33.64 16.89 20.38
CA ARG A 575 -34.28 16.45 19.14
C ARG A 575 -33.54 15.24 18.55
N SER A 576 -34.20 14.56 17.62
CA SER A 576 -33.61 13.47 16.84
C SER A 576 -33.43 13.93 15.39
N THR A 577 -32.42 13.41 14.72
CA THR A 577 -32.16 13.67 13.29
C THR A 577 -32.30 12.38 12.51
N GLY A 578 -33.23 12.33 11.56
CA GLY A 578 -33.29 11.24 10.58
C GLY A 578 -32.53 11.63 9.33
N ALA A 579 -31.73 10.71 8.79
CA ALA A 579 -31.03 10.90 7.53
C ALA A 579 -31.19 9.68 6.63
N VAL A 580 -31.27 9.92 5.31
CA VAL A 580 -31.25 8.87 4.28
C VAL A 580 -30.07 9.14 3.36
N PHE A 581 -29.23 8.13 3.20
CA PHE A 581 -28.03 8.15 2.38
C PHE A 581 -28.31 7.38 1.09
N LEU A 582 -28.36 8.09 -0.04
CA LEU A 582 -28.70 7.60 -1.37
C LEU A 582 -27.42 7.36 -2.18
N ASP A 583 -27.36 6.27 -2.94
CA ASP A 583 -26.25 5.94 -3.86
C ASP A 583 -26.83 5.76 -5.28
N ILE A 584 -26.34 6.54 -6.24
CA ILE A 584 -26.75 6.45 -7.65
C ILE A 584 -26.01 5.29 -8.31
N GLN A 585 -26.76 4.36 -8.90
CA GLN A 585 -26.20 3.18 -9.53
C GLN A 585 -25.50 3.53 -10.85
N LYS A 586 -24.18 3.32 -10.91
CA LYS A 586 -23.34 3.54 -12.11
C LYS A 586 -23.51 4.96 -12.68
N ALA A 587 -23.42 5.96 -11.80
CA ALA A 587 -23.71 7.37 -12.09
C ALA A 587 -23.09 7.92 -13.39
N PHE A 588 -21.81 7.64 -13.64
CA PHE A 588 -21.14 8.10 -14.86
C PHE A 588 -21.54 7.31 -16.10
N ASP A 589 -21.72 5.99 -16.00
CA ASP A 589 -21.97 5.11 -17.15
C ASP A 589 -23.39 5.25 -17.71
N ARG A 590 -24.29 5.89 -16.96
CA ARG A 590 -25.74 5.95 -17.25
C ARG A 590 -26.31 7.35 -17.42
N VAL A 591 -25.47 8.37 -17.55
CA VAL A 591 -25.95 9.72 -17.90
C VAL A 591 -26.71 9.63 -19.22
N TRP A 592 -27.97 10.07 -19.21
CA TRP A 592 -28.80 10.13 -20.41
C TRP A 592 -28.36 11.31 -21.28
N ILE A 593 -27.78 11.00 -22.44
CA ILE A 593 -27.15 12.02 -23.30
C ILE A 593 -28.19 13.04 -23.79
N GLY A 594 -29.36 12.58 -24.26
CA GLY A 594 -30.44 13.47 -24.70
C GLY A 594 -30.89 14.43 -23.60
N GLY A 595 -31.17 13.90 -22.40
CA GLY A 595 -31.54 14.71 -21.25
C GLY A 595 -30.45 15.69 -20.79
N LEU A 596 -29.18 15.31 -20.89
CA LEU A 596 -28.06 16.22 -20.61
C LEU A 596 -28.02 17.39 -21.61
N ILE A 597 -28.11 17.09 -22.92
CA ILE A 597 -28.11 18.14 -23.95
C ILE A 597 -29.32 19.06 -23.78
N TYR A 598 -30.50 18.51 -23.50
CA TYR A 598 -31.69 19.29 -23.19
C TYR A 598 -31.45 20.25 -22.01
N LYS A 599 -30.83 19.77 -20.93
CA LYS A 599 -30.46 20.63 -19.78
C LYS A 599 -29.44 21.71 -20.14
N LEU A 600 -28.48 21.42 -21.01
CA LEU A 600 -27.52 22.45 -21.47
C LEU A 600 -28.23 23.55 -22.26
N ILE A 601 -29.18 23.18 -23.13
CA ILE A 601 -29.97 24.11 -23.94
C ILE A 601 -30.85 24.98 -23.04
N THR A 602 -31.64 24.37 -22.16
CA THR A 602 -32.57 25.11 -21.28
C THR A 602 -31.89 26.00 -20.25
N ASN A 603 -30.61 25.74 -19.95
CA ASN A 603 -29.80 26.59 -19.07
C ASN A 603 -28.86 27.53 -19.84
N ASN A 604 -29.14 27.79 -21.12
CA ASN A 604 -28.48 28.81 -21.94
C ASN A 604 -26.95 28.65 -22.05
N PHE A 605 -26.44 27.42 -22.07
CA PHE A 605 -25.02 27.21 -22.38
C PHE A 605 -24.70 27.68 -23.82
N PRO A 606 -23.47 28.15 -24.10
CA PRO A 606 -23.12 28.65 -25.43
C PRO A 606 -23.38 27.59 -26.52
N PRO A 607 -24.17 27.90 -27.57
CA PRO A 607 -24.62 26.86 -28.50
C PRO A 607 -23.49 26.07 -29.17
N ALA A 608 -22.43 26.73 -29.62
CA ALA A 608 -21.28 26.07 -30.23
C ALA A 608 -20.57 25.09 -29.27
N LEU A 609 -20.58 25.36 -27.96
CA LEU A 609 -20.04 24.45 -26.95
C LEU A 609 -20.94 23.23 -26.76
N ILE A 610 -22.27 23.39 -26.84
CA ILE A 610 -23.24 22.28 -26.78
C ILE A 610 -23.01 21.31 -27.95
N HIS A 611 -22.86 21.82 -29.18
CA HIS A 611 -22.53 20.99 -30.35
C HIS A 611 -21.24 20.18 -30.14
N LEU A 612 -20.18 20.80 -29.62
CA LEU A 612 -18.92 20.12 -29.37
C LEU A 612 -19.05 19.05 -28.26
N ILE A 613 -19.80 19.33 -27.18
CA ILE A 613 -20.08 18.35 -26.12
C ILE A 613 -20.90 17.17 -26.67
N ASN A 614 -21.89 17.44 -27.53
CA ASN A 614 -22.66 16.39 -28.19
C ASN A 614 -21.77 15.51 -29.07
N SER A 615 -20.88 16.11 -29.87
CA SER A 615 -19.90 15.38 -30.69
C SER A 615 -18.93 14.52 -29.84
N TYR A 616 -18.55 14.99 -28.65
CA TYR A 616 -17.73 14.24 -27.69
C TYR A 616 -18.46 13.02 -27.09
N LEU A 617 -19.76 13.13 -26.84
CA LEU A 617 -20.55 12.09 -26.15
C LEU A 617 -21.16 11.03 -27.10
N THR A 618 -21.24 11.33 -28.40
CA THR A 618 -21.83 10.46 -29.42
C THR A 618 -20.78 9.67 -30.22
N ASN A 619 -21.20 8.55 -30.81
CA ASN A 619 -20.35 7.66 -31.62
C ASN A 619 -19.08 7.19 -30.89
N ARG A 620 -19.23 6.82 -29.61
CA ARG A 620 -18.13 6.30 -28.79
C ARG A 620 -18.10 4.77 -28.88
N SER A 621 -16.90 4.21 -28.79
CA SER A 621 -16.69 2.77 -28.73
C SER A 621 -15.63 2.39 -27.68
N TYR A 622 -15.61 1.13 -27.27
CA TYR A 622 -14.59 0.59 -26.39
C TYR A 622 -14.20 -0.83 -26.71
N GLN A 623 -13.01 -1.21 -26.23
CA GLN A 623 -12.55 -2.59 -26.11
C GLN A 623 -12.06 -2.84 -24.68
N VAL A 624 -12.26 -4.03 -24.13
CA VAL A 624 -11.71 -4.43 -22.84
C VAL A 624 -10.36 -5.09 -23.06
N ARG A 625 -9.36 -4.72 -22.26
CA ARG A 625 -8.03 -5.35 -22.29
C ARG A 625 -7.77 -6.18 -21.04
N VAL A 626 -7.45 -7.45 -21.23
CA VAL A 626 -6.95 -8.37 -20.19
C VAL A 626 -5.56 -8.83 -20.61
N LYS A 627 -4.54 -8.40 -19.86
CA LYS A 627 -3.12 -8.51 -20.26
C LYS A 627 -2.87 -7.97 -21.68
N ASP A 628 -2.57 -8.85 -22.61
CA ASP A 628 -2.24 -8.56 -24.01
C ASP A 628 -3.41 -8.83 -24.97
N SER A 629 -4.50 -9.46 -24.50
CA SER A 629 -5.71 -9.74 -25.28
C SER A 629 -6.71 -8.59 -25.21
N LEU A 630 -7.34 -8.29 -26.36
CA LEU A 630 -8.42 -7.33 -26.50
C LEU A 630 -9.73 -8.05 -26.83
N SER A 631 -10.85 -7.51 -26.34
CA SER A 631 -12.18 -7.94 -26.76
C SER A 631 -12.54 -7.41 -28.15
N ASN A 632 -13.70 -7.83 -28.64
CA ASN A 632 -14.39 -7.15 -29.75
C ASN A 632 -14.66 -5.67 -29.42
N ILE A 633 -14.93 -4.87 -30.45
CA ILE A 633 -15.31 -3.46 -30.32
C ILE A 633 -16.79 -3.36 -29.96
N TYR A 634 -17.10 -2.59 -28.92
CA TYR A 634 -18.46 -2.38 -28.41
C TYR A 634 -18.83 -0.90 -28.47
N LYS A 635 -20.07 -0.59 -28.91
CA LYS A 635 -20.60 0.78 -28.93
C LYS A 635 -21.03 1.25 -27.55
N VAL A 636 -20.86 2.54 -27.27
CA VAL A 636 -21.31 3.21 -26.03
C VAL A 636 -22.38 4.24 -26.37
N ASN A 637 -23.60 3.99 -25.92
CA ASN A 637 -24.74 4.85 -26.22
C ASN A 637 -25.03 5.85 -25.07
N LEU A 638 -24.56 5.56 -23.86
CA LEU A 638 -24.86 6.34 -22.66
C LEU A 638 -23.61 6.71 -21.85
N GLY A 639 -23.79 7.65 -20.92
CA GLY A 639 -22.78 7.96 -19.91
C GLY A 639 -21.61 8.79 -20.39
N ALA A 640 -20.79 9.24 -19.45
CA ALA A 640 -19.51 9.87 -19.72
C ALA A 640 -18.35 8.87 -19.46
N PRO A 641 -17.24 8.92 -20.22
CA PRO A 641 -16.16 7.96 -20.05
C PRO A 641 -15.53 8.00 -18.64
N GLN A 642 -15.49 6.87 -17.93
CA GLN A 642 -14.90 6.81 -16.59
C GLN A 642 -13.37 6.90 -16.66
N GLY A 643 -12.84 8.10 -16.46
CA GLY A 643 -11.41 8.42 -16.61
C GLY A 643 -11.13 9.63 -17.51
N SER A 644 -12.18 10.21 -18.09
CA SER A 644 -12.11 11.51 -18.76
C SER A 644 -12.04 12.67 -17.76
N LEU A 645 -11.57 13.83 -18.24
CA LEU A 645 -11.57 15.08 -17.48
C LEU A 645 -12.95 15.73 -17.48
N LEU A 646 -13.74 15.56 -18.55
CA LEU A 646 -15.08 16.13 -18.67
C LEU A 646 -16.16 15.36 -17.90
N GLY A 647 -15.96 14.07 -17.63
CA GLY A 647 -16.97 13.21 -16.99
C GLY A 647 -17.54 13.77 -15.67
N PRO A 648 -16.70 14.20 -14.72
CA PRO A 648 -17.15 14.82 -13.47
C PRO A 648 -18.05 16.04 -13.65
N ILE A 649 -17.69 16.99 -14.52
CA ILE A 649 -18.48 18.22 -14.70
C ILE A 649 -19.77 17.93 -15.46
N ILE A 650 -19.74 17.02 -16.43
CA ILE A 650 -20.93 16.56 -17.16
C ILE A 650 -21.95 15.96 -16.19
N PHE A 651 -21.50 15.11 -15.28
CA PHE A 651 -22.38 14.53 -14.28
C PHE A 651 -22.96 15.59 -13.34
N ASN A 652 -22.14 16.52 -12.84
CA ASN A 652 -22.62 17.62 -11.99
C ASN A 652 -23.68 18.49 -12.68
N ILE A 653 -23.48 18.82 -13.97
CA ILE A 653 -24.47 19.57 -14.76
C ILE A 653 -25.77 18.77 -14.88
N PHE A 654 -25.67 17.46 -15.16
CA PHE A 654 -26.84 16.61 -15.34
C PHE A 654 -27.74 16.53 -14.10
N ILE A 655 -27.16 16.51 -12.90
CA ILE A 655 -27.91 16.39 -11.64
C ILE A 655 -28.15 17.73 -10.91
N ASN A 656 -27.82 18.85 -11.55
CA ASN A 656 -27.76 20.15 -10.88
C ASN A 656 -29.11 20.61 -10.32
N ASP A 657 -30.19 20.27 -11.03
CA ASP A 657 -31.60 20.57 -10.76
C ASP A 657 -32.28 19.55 -9.81
N ILE A 658 -31.52 18.72 -9.11
CA ILE A 658 -32.07 17.77 -8.13
C ILE A 658 -32.93 18.50 -7.06
N PRO A 659 -34.15 18.02 -6.78
CA PRO A 659 -35.11 18.75 -5.97
C PRO A 659 -34.68 18.89 -4.50
N THR A 660 -34.96 20.05 -3.93
CA THR A 660 -34.83 20.33 -2.50
C THR A 660 -36.20 20.31 -1.84
N HIS A 661 -36.24 20.28 -0.51
CA HIS A 661 -37.49 20.36 0.23
C HIS A 661 -37.30 21.18 1.52
N PRO A 662 -38.26 22.07 1.90
CA PRO A 662 -38.03 23.12 2.91
C PRO A 662 -37.60 22.61 4.30
N HIS A 663 -38.06 21.43 4.70
CA HIS A 663 -37.78 20.88 6.04
C HIS A 663 -36.61 19.88 6.08
N THR A 664 -35.85 19.77 4.99
CA THR A 664 -34.80 18.77 4.81
C THR A 664 -33.56 19.43 4.22
N SER A 665 -32.38 19.12 4.75
CA SER A 665 -31.12 19.52 4.13
C SER A 665 -30.70 18.47 3.11
N LEU A 666 -30.27 18.91 1.92
CA LEU A 666 -29.67 18.07 0.89
C LEU A 666 -28.16 18.29 0.85
N ASN A 667 -27.38 17.21 0.80
CA ASN A 667 -25.94 17.24 0.57
C ASN A 667 -25.59 16.25 -0.54
N ILE A 668 -24.93 16.72 -1.60
CA ILE A 668 -24.58 15.90 -2.76
C ILE A 668 -23.06 15.87 -2.88
N TYR A 669 -22.51 14.69 -3.12
CA TYR A 669 -21.12 14.51 -3.46
C TYR A 669 -21.03 13.44 -4.54
N ALA A 670 -20.95 13.87 -5.81
CA ALA A 670 -20.95 12.97 -6.94
C ALA A 670 -22.18 12.04 -6.93
N ASP A 671 -21.98 10.73 -6.95
CA ASP A 671 -23.00 9.69 -6.95
C ASP A 671 -23.66 9.45 -5.58
N ALA A 672 -23.17 10.09 -4.52
CA ALA A 672 -23.74 9.99 -3.18
C ALA A 672 -24.53 11.24 -2.80
N ALA A 673 -25.76 11.06 -2.32
CA ALA A 673 -26.57 12.13 -1.76
C ALA A 673 -27.02 11.78 -0.33
N ALA A 674 -27.20 12.79 0.52
CA ALA A 674 -27.75 12.62 1.85
C ALA A 674 -28.83 13.67 2.09
N ILE A 675 -30.02 13.20 2.45
CA ILE A 675 -31.10 14.05 2.94
C ILE A 675 -31.21 13.89 4.46
N ALA A 676 -31.43 14.99 5.18
CA ALA A 676 -31.53 14.93 6.64
C ALA A 676 -32.53 15.95 7.19
N THR A 677 -33.21 15.57 8.27
CA THR A 677 -34.17 16.43 8.97
C THR A 677 -34.13 16.22 10.48
N THR A 678 -34.46 17.26 11.25
CA THR A 678 -34.29 17.27 12.72
C THR A 678 -35.56 17.75 13.41
N PHE A 679 -36.20 16.88 14.19
CA PHE A 679 -37.44 17.20 14.90
C PHE A 679 -37.52 16.51 16.27
N LYS A 680 -38.39 17.02 17.16
CA LYS A 680 -38.64 16.41 18.48
C LYS A 680 -39.44 15.10 18.37
N ASN A 681 -40.43 15.09 17.46
CA ASN A 681 -41.31 13.95 17.17
C ASN A 681 -40.76 13.13 15.99
N HIS A 682 -40.64 11.81 16.19
CA HIS A 682 -40.17 10.88 15.16
C HIS A 682 -41.15 10.76 13.98
N LYS A 683 -42.46 10.92 14.19
CA LYS A 683 -43.44 10.91 13.10
C LYS A 683 -43.19 12.03 12.09
N SER A 684 -42.83 13.23 12.56
CA SER A 684 -42.48 14.37 11.70
C SER A 684 -41.22 14.10 10.87
N ILE A 685 -40.21 13.45 11.47
CA ILE A 685 -38.98 13.05 10.76
C ILE A 685 -39.33 12.15 9.57
N THR A 686 -40.10 11.08 9.82
CA THR A 686 -40.52 10.14 8.78
C THR A 686 -41.37 10.83 7.71
N LYS A 687 -42.33 11.70 8.11
CA LYS A 687 -43.15 12.48 7.18
C LYS A 687 -42.31 13.33 6.22
N HIS A 688 -41.39 14.14 6.76
CA HIS A 688 -40.58 15.04 5.91
C HIS A 688 -39.56 14.30 5.05
N LEU A 689 -39.00 13.17 5.54
CA LEU A 689 -38.15 12.32 4.71
C LEU A 689 -38.94 11.70 3.56
N ASN A 690 -40.14 11.15 3.82
CA ASN A 690 -40.98 10.54 2.78
C ASN A 690 -41.41 11.58 1.72
N ASN A 691 -41.78 12.79 2.14
CA ASN A 691 -42.11 13.86 1.20
C ASN A 691 -40.92 14.19 0.27
N HIS A 692 -39.70 14.30 0.81
CA HIS A 692 -38.52 14.57 -0.01
C HIS A 692 -38.13 13.36 -0.88
N LEU A 693 -38.23 12.14 -0.35
CA LEU A 693 -38.01 10.91 -1.12
C LEU A 693 -38.97 10.81 -2.29
N LYS A 694 -40.24 11.19 -2.13
CA LYS A 694 -41.21 11.18 -3.23
C LYS A 694 -40.83 12.13 -4.37
N LEU A 695 -40.37 13.34 -4.04
CA LEU A 695 -39.84 14.29 -5.04
C LEU A 695 -38.63 13.71 -5.77
N LEU A 696 -37.72 13.07 -5.03
CA LEU A 696 -36.53 12.43 -5.59
C LEU A 696 -36.88 11.22 -6.47
N GLU A 697 -37.85 10.39 -6.08
CA GLU A 697 -38.34 9.28 -6.90
C GLU A 697 -38.85 9.77 -8.26
N THR A 698 -39.71 10.79 -8.26
CA THR A 698 -40.21 11.40 -9.50
C THR A 698 -39.06 11.95 -10.34
N TYR A 699 -38.14 12.70 -9.73
CA TYR A 699 -36.97 13.25 -10.42
C TYR A 699 -36.08 12.17 -11.04
N PHE A 700 -35.74 11.13 -10.28
CA PHE A 700 -34.90 10.04 -10.76
C PHE A 700 -35.58 9.26 -11.88
N ASN A 701 -36.91 9.11 -11.82
CA ASN A 701 -37.68 8.48 -12.89
C ASN A 701 -37.68 9.35 -14.16
N THR A 702 -38.01 10.64 -14.04
CA THR A 702 -38.01 11.62 -15.15
C THR A 702 -36.67 11.67 -15.89
N TRP A 703 -35.55 11.67 -15.16
CA TRP A 703 -34.22 11.79 -15.76
C TRP A 703 -33.52 10.45 -16.00
N LYS A 704 -34.27 9.33 -15.98
CA LYS A 704 -33.77 7.96 -16.23
C LYS A 704 -32.61 7.53 -15.30
N ILE A 705 -32.52 8.11 -14.10
CA ILE A 705 -31.52 7.81 -13.08
C ILE A 705 -31.97 6.61 -12.24
N LYS A 706 -31.08 5.64 -12.02
CA LYS A 706 -31.36 4.47 -11.18
C LYS A 706 -30.62 4.57 -9.85
N LEU A 707 -31.36 4.48 -8.74
CA LEU A 707 -30.78 4.34 -7.41
C LEU A 707 -30.32 2.91 -7.13
N ASN A 708 -29.28 2.79 -6.32
CA ASN A 708 -28.87 1.55 -5.72
C ASN A 708 -29.60 1.36 -4.38
N VAL A 709 -30.75 0.69 -4.43
CA VAL A 709 -31.60 0.48 -3.25
C VAL A 709 -30.87 -0.30 -2.15
N GLU A 710 -30.08 -1.33 -2.50
CA GLU A 710 -29.31 -2.14 -1.54
C GLU A 710 -28.27 -1.33 -0.74
N LYS A 711 -27.73 -0.28 -1.34
CA LYS A 711 -26.77 0.61 -0.68
C LYS A 711 -27.43 1.83 -0.03
N THR A 712 -28.71 2.04 -0.27
CA THR A 712 -29.43 3.15 0.31
C THR A 712 -29.72 2.81 1.78
N VAL A 713 -29.30 3.68 2.69
CA VAL A 713 -29.40 3.40 4.14
C VAL A 713 -30.09 4.57 4.83
N ALA A 714 -31.07 4.27 5.69
CA ALA A 714 -31.65 5.23 6.61
C ALA A 714 -31.01 5.08 7.99
N VAL A 715 -30.65 6.20 8.64
CA VAL A 715 -30.13 6.22 10.02
C VAL A 715 -30.90 7.24 10.84
N LEU A 716 -31.38 6.80 12.00
CA LEU A 716 -32.00 7.67 12.99
C LEU A 716 -30.98 8.01 14.07
N PHE A 717 -30.44 9.23 13.99
CA PHE A 717 -29.56 9.77 15.03
C PHE A 717 -30.40 10.25 16.20
N THR A 718 -30.40 9.49 17.30
CA THR A 718 -31.26 9.78 18.46
C THR A 718 -30.61 9.35 19.76
N ARG A 719 -30.82 10.11 20.85
CA ARG A 719 -30.50 9.68 22.22
C ARG A 719 -31.67 8.95 22.89
N LYS A 720 -32.88 9.02 22.33
CA LYS A 720 -34.09 8.38 22.85
C LYS A 720 -34.06 6.87 22.59
N ARG A 721 -34.77 6.09 23.43
CA ARG A 721 -34.96 4.63 23.27
C ARG A 721 -36.12 4.25 22.35
N LYS A 722 -37.04 5.20 22.07
CA LYS A 722 -38.27 4.97 21.30
C LYS A 722 -37.98 4.65 19.83
N ALA A 723 -38.62 3.61 19.31
CA ALA A 723 -38.59 3.23 17.89
C ALA A 723 -39.39 4.23 17.04
N ALA A 724 -38.90 4.51 15.83
CA ALA A 724 -39.56 5.35 14.83
C ALA A 724 -40.01 4.51 13.64
N THR A 725 -41.10 4.89 12.99
CA THR A 725 -41.50 4.29 11.72
C THR A 725 -40.43 4.56 10.65
N PRO A 726 -39.96 3.54 9.91
CA PRO A 726 -38.99 3.73 8.83
C PRO A 726 -39.53 4.59 7.69
N PRO A 727 -38.69 5.40 7.01
CA PRO A 727 -39.08 6.04 5.76
C PRO A 727 -39.21 5.01 4.64
N THR A 728 -39.92 5.35 3.57
CA THR A 728 -40.17 4.47 2.42
C THR A 728 -39.50 5.01 1.16
N LEU A 729 -38.92 4.11 0.36
CA LEU A 729 -38.37 4.40 -0.97
C LEU A 729 -38.94 3.38 -1.97
N TYR A 730 -39.55 3.86 -3.05
CA TYR A 730 -40.28 3.04 -4.03
C TYR A 730 -41.28 2.08 -3.36
N SER A 731 -42.02 2.59 -2.37
CA SER A 731 -42.95 1.82 -1.53
C SER A 731 -42.31 0.71 -0.68
N THR A 732 -40.99 0.61 -0.63
CA THR A 732 -40.26 -0.33 0.23
C THR A 732 -39.74 0.37 1.51
N PRO A 733 -39.95 -0.18 2.72
CA PRO A 733 -39.44 0.42 3.96
C PRO A 733 -37.91 0.36 4.06
N LEU A 734 -37.26 1.50 4.28
CA LEU A 734 -35.84 1.61 4.57
C LEU A 734 -35.58 1.48 6.07
N GLN A 735 -35.34 0.26 6.53
CA GLN A 735 -35.09 -0.02 7.95
C GLN A 735 -33.98 0.87 8.55
N TRP A 736 -34.17 1.33 9.78
CA TRP A 736 -33.21 2.17 10.48
C TRP A 736 -31.94 1.37 10.83
N SER A 737 -30.83 1.70 10.20
CA SER A 737 -29.54 1.12 10.54
C SER A 737 -28.91 1.78 11.78
N GLN A 738 -28.12 0.99 12.52
CA GLN A 738 -27.32 1.48 13.65
C GLN A 738 -26.06 2.24 13.21
N ASN A 739 -25.55 1.93 12.02
CA ASN A 739 -24.37 2.56 11.47
C ASN A 739 -24.45 2.68 9.94
N THR A 740 -23.65 3.59 9.38
CA THR A 740 -23.50 3.71 7.93
C THR A 740 -22.13 4.24 7.57
N ILE A 741 -21.66 3.96 6.36
CA ILE A 741 -20.48 4.58 5.79
C ILE A 741 -20.92 5.70 4.86
N TYR A 742 -20.56 6.94 5.20
CA TYR A 742 -20.82 8.10 4.35
C TYR A 742 -19.52 8.85 4.09
N LEU A 743 -19.17 9.01 2.80
CA LEU A 743 -17.95 9.69 2.32
C LEU A 743 -16.66 9.22 3.03
N GLY A 744 -16.59 7.93 3.35
CA GLY A 744 -15.42 7.30 3.97
C GLY A 744 -15.36 7.35 5.49
N LEU A 745 -16.32 7.98 6.16
CA LEU A 745 -16.48 7.94 7.62
C LEU A 745 -17.60 6.97 8.02
N LEU A 746 -17.42 6.29 9.15
CA LEU A 746 -18.42 5.40 9.73
C LEU A 746 -19.20 6.19 10.79
N LEU A 747 -20.47 6.46 10.50
CA LEU A 747 -21.39 7.19 11.37
C LEU A 747 -22.23 6.19 12.16
N ASP A 748 -22.10 6.16 13.48
CA ASP A 748 -23.02 5.42 14.36
C ASP A 748 -24.22 6.30 14.75
N ASN A 749 -25.37 5.69 15.06
CA ASN A 749 -26.61 6.37 15.41
C ASN A 749 -26.52 7.28 16.66
N LYS A 750 -25.47 7.15 17.47
CA LYS A 750 -25.16 8.02 18.61
C LYS A 750 -24.05 9.04 18.32
N LEU A 751 -23.45 8.99 17.12
CA LEU A 751 -22.32 9.80 16.68
C LEU A 751 -21.14 9.77 17.67
N THR A 752 -20.86 8.60 18.25
CA THR A 752 -19.78 8.39 19.21
C THR A 752 -18.41 8.22 18.57
N TRP A 753 -18.37 7.89 17.27
CA TRP A 753 -17.19 7.64 16.45
C TRP A 753 -16.36 6.42 16.85
N ARG A 754 -16.77 5.64 17.86
CA ARG A 754 -16.00 4.51 18.38
C ARG A 754 -15.70 3.47 17.30
N GLN A 755 -16.71 3.09 16.52
CA GLN A 755 -16.55 2.12 15.43
C GLN A 755 -15.63 2.67 14.33
N HIS A 756 -15.74 3.96 14.01
CA HIS A 756 -14.84 4.62 13.04
C HIS A 756 -13.38 4.61 13.51
N ILE A 757 -13.12 4.97 14.77
CA ILE A 757 -11.78 5.00 15.36
C ILE A 757 -11.16 3.59 15.34
N LEU A 758 -11.92 2.56 15.73
CA LEU A 758 -11.45 1.17 15.69
C LEU A 758 -11.11 0.72 14.26
N TYR A 759 -11.97 1.06 13.29
CA TYR A 759 -11.76 0.77 11.87
C TYR A 759 -10.47 1.45 11.35
N THR A 760 -10.33 2.75 11.60
CA THR A 760 -9.17 3.55 11.17
C THR A 760 -7.87 3.06 11.82
N ARG A 761 -7.90 2.72 13.11
CA ARG A 761 -6.75 2.14 13.84
C ARG A 761 -6.30 0.81 13.23
N ASN A 762 -7.23 -0.09 12.94
CA ASN A 762 -6.89 -1.39 12.34
C ASN A 762 -6.34 -1.21 10.92
N LYS A 763 -6.92 -0.30 10.14
CA LYS A 763 -6.41 0.07 8.82
C LYS A 763 -4.99 0.62 8.87
N PHE A 764 -4.70 1.50 9.83
CA PHE A 764 -3.36 2.04 10.07
C PHE A 764 -2.38 0.94 10.46
N ARG A 765 -2.73 0.08 11.43
CA ARG A 765 -1.87 -1.03 11.87
C ARG A 765 -1.50 -1.98 10.74
N ASN A 766 -2.47 -2.31 9.90
CA ASN A 766 -2.23 -3.16 8.73
C ASN A 766 -1.28 -2.49 7.74
N ALA A 767 -1.44 -1.19 7.47
CA ALA A 767 -0.52 -0.46 6.61
C ALA A 767 0.88 -0.31 7.23
N LEU A 768 0.97 -0.04 8.54
CA LEU A 768 2.21 0.07 9.28
C LEU A 768 2.99 -1.24 9.23
N ARG A 769 2.36 -2.38 9.53
CA ARG A 769 3.01 -3.71 9.48
C ARG A 769 3.66 -3.98 8.13
N LEU A 770 3.02 -3.55 7.04
CA LEU A 770 3.54 -3.74 5.69
C LEU A 770 4.78 -2.89 5.40
N ILE A 771 4.80 -1.64 5.84
CA ILE A 771 5.94 -0.73 5.58
C ILE A 771 6.97 -0.67 6.71
N TYR A 772 6.71 -1.33 7.85
CA TYR A 772 7.56 -1.34 9.02
C TYR A 772 9.03 -1.69 8.70
N PRO A 773 9.32 -2.70 7.84
CA PRO A 773 10.71 -3.01 7.47
C PRO A 773 11.47 -1.84 6.81
N LEU A 774 10.75 -0.87 6.23
CA LEU A 774 11.34 0.32 5.59
C LEU A 774 11.58 1.45 6.59
N ILE A 775 10.70 1.61 7.57
CA ILE A 775 10.70 2.79 8.47
C ILE A 775 11.15 2.48 9.90
N CYS A 776 11.48 1.23 10.22
CA CYS A 776 11.96 0.84 11.53
C CYS A 776 13.32 1.48 11.85
N ARG A 777 13.72 1.38 13.13
CA ARG A 777 14.99 1.92 13.64
C ARG A 777 16.18 1.33 12.89
N ASP A 778 16.14 0.03 12.60
CA ASP A 778 17.25 -0.73 12.01
C ASP A 778 17.32 -0.59 10.48
N SER A 779 16.37 0.10 9.86
CA SER A 779 16.40 0.41 8.43
C SER A 779 17.44 1.49 8.14
N THR A 780 18.30 1.29 7.14
CA THR A 780 19.30 2.29 6.69
C THR A 780 18.72 3.36 5.77
N MET A 781 17.42 3.29 5.45
CA MET A 781 16.77 4.30 4.62
C MET A 781 16.89 5.70 5.24
N THR A 782 17.09 6.71 4.39
CA THR A 782 17.24 8.10 4.82
C THR A 782 16.05 8.58 5.64
N ARG A 783 16.30 9.50 6.59
CA ARG A 783 15.25 10.08 7.44
C ARG A 783 14.16 10.73 6.61
N ASP A 784 14.52 11.44 5.55
CA ASP A 784 13.56 12.13 4.68
C ASP A 784 12.63 11.17 3.97
N ASN A 785 13.15 10.05 3.45
CA ASN A 785 12.33 9.00 2.85
C ASN A 785 11.43 8.33 3.89
N LYS A 786 11.91 8.13 5.13
CA LYS A 786 11.09 7.60 6.25
C LYS A 786 9.92 8.54 6.56
N VAL A 787 10.19 9.84 6.70
CA VAL A 787 9.18 10.87 6.94
C VAL A 787 8.22 10.97 5.76
N LEU A 788 8.70 10.88 4.53
CA LEU A 788 7.87 10.89 3.33
C LEU A 788 6.92 9.69 3.28
N LEU A 789 7.41 8.47 3.56
CA LEU A 789 6.54 7.29 3.63
C LEU A 789 5.50 7.41 4.74
N TYR A 790 5.88 7.92 5.91
CA TYR A 790 4.93 8.19 6.99
C TYR A 790 3.85 9.18 6.54
N THR A 791 4.26 10.33 6.00
CA THR A 791 3.34 11.42 5.62
C THR A 791 2.46 11.08 4.42
N ALA A 792 2.94 10.26 3.46
CA ALA A 792 2.20 9.91 2.26
C ALA A 792 1.36 8.63 2.37
N VAL A 793 1.72 7.69 3.27
CA VAL A 793 1.05 6.39 3.39
C VAL A 793 0.28 6.25 4.70
N LEU A 794 0.90 6.59 5.83
CA LEU A 794 0.34 6.33 7.16
C LEU A 794 -0.52 7.48 7.67
N ARG A 795 0.01 8.71 7.64
CA ARG A 795 -0.71 9.92 8.10
C ARG A 795 -2.09 10.07 7.43
N PRO A 796 -2.28 9.87 6.11
CA PRO A 796 -3.58 10.07 5.48
C PRO A 796 -4.66 9.11 5.98
N ILE A 797 -4.28 7.93 6.49
CA ILE A 797 -5.24 7.00 7.11
C ILE A 797 -5.82 7.61 8.38
N LEU A 798 -4.98 8.25 9.20
CA LEU A 798 -5.36 8.85 10.46
C LEU A 798 -5.91 10.27 10.33
N SER A 799 -5.55 11.02 9.30
CA SER A 799 -5.97 12.42 9.16
C SER A 799 -7.23 12.60 8.30
N TYR A 800 -7.66 11.57 7.57
CA TYR A 800 -8.83 11.66 6.70
C TYR A 800 -10.10 11.93 7.51
N GLY A 801 -10.81 13.02 7.18
CA GLY A 801 -12.05 13.43 7.87
C GLY A 801 -11.86 13.84 9.33
N CYS A 802 -10.61 14.02 9.80
CA CYS A 802 -10.30 14.39 11.17
C CYS A 802 -11.02 15.65 11.68
N PRO A 803 -11.24 16.71 10.86
CA PRO A 803 -12.07 17.85 11.26
C PRO A 803 -13.51 17.48 11.68
N VAL A 804 -14.01 16.31 11.30
CA VAL A 804 -15.36 15.83 11.62
C VAL A 804 -15.36 14.97 12.88
N TRP A 805 -14.52 13.93 12.93
CA TRP A 805 -14.54 12.93 14.02
C TRP A 805 -13.53 13.19 15.13
N GLY A 806 -12.57 14.12 14.94
CA GLY A 806 -11.50 14.41 15.90
C GLY A 806 -12.01 14.90 17.26
N TYR A 807 -13.24 15.42 17.32
CA TYR A 807 -13.92 15.85 18.54
C TYR A 807 -14.63 14.72 19.30
N ALA A 808 -14.39 13.45 18.94
CA ALA A 808 -14.96 12.32 19.66
C ALA A 808 -14.59 12.36 21.16
N ALA A 809 -15.46 11.82 22.02
CA ALA A 809 -15.20 11.78 23.45
C ALA A 809 -13.94 10.95 23.78
N LYS A 810 -13.17 11.33 24.81
CA LYS A 810 -11.95 10.60 25.25
C LYS A 810 -12.17 9.09 25.41
N ARG A 811 -13.34 8.70 25.96
CA ARG A 811 -13.75 7.29 26.10
C ARG A 811 -13.86 6.52 24.78
N SER A 812 -14.08 7.20 23.66
CA SER A 812 -14.12 6.60 22.32
C SER A 812 -12.71 6.26 21.82
N PHE A 813 -11.69 6.94 22.34
CA PHE A 813 -10.27 6.67 22.06
C PHE A 813 -9.67 5.64 23.04
N ALA A 814 -10.22 5.52 24.25
CA ALA A 814 -9.81 4.53 25.24
C ALA A 814 -10.28 3.12 24.85
N THR A 815 -9.36 2.20 24.61
CA THR A 815 -9.67 0.76 24.58
C THR A 815 -9.21 0.11 25.87
N ARG A 816 -10.12 -0.58 26.58
CA ARG A 816 -9.71 -1.52 27.65
C ARG A 816 -8.66 -2.49 27.07
N PRO A 817 -7.57 -2.78 27.79
CA PRO A 817 -6.63 -3.80 27.37
C PRO A 817 -7.38 -5.14 27.38
N THR A 818 -7.61 -5.71 26.20
CA THR A 818 -8.08 -7.09 26.08
C THR A 818 -6.89 -8.00 26.30
N ASN A 819 -6.91 -8.75 27.41
CA ASN A 819 -6.04 -9.90 27.66
C ASN A 819 -6.25 -10.93 26.55
N LEU A 820 -5.45 -10.87 25.49
CA LEU A 820 -5.35 -11.92 24.48
C LEU A 820 -3.87 -12.17 24.21
N MET A 821 -3.42 -13.30 24.76
CA MET A 821 -2.14 -14.01 24.58
C MET A 821 -0.88 -13.38 25.19
N GLY A 822 -0.26 -14.17 26.09
CA GLY A 822 1.05 -13.92 26.66
C GLY A 822 2.16 -13.95 25.61
N GLY A 823 3.25 -13.25 25.92
CA GLY A 823 4.44 -13.15 25.10
C GLY A 823 4.58 -11.81 24.36
N GLU A 824 5.47 -10.95 24.86
CA GLU A 824 6.10 -9.83 24.13
C GLU A 824 5.20 -8.69 23.56
N GLY A 825 4.06 -8.39 24.18
CA GLY A 825 3.13 -7.34 23.73
C GLY A 825 3.35 -5.90 24.24
N GLY A 826 4.31 -5.67 25.17
CA GLY A 826 4.38 -4.44 25.98
C GLY A 826 4.74 -3.14 25.25
N THR A 827 5.50 -3.20 24.15
CA THR A 827 5.99 -2.01 23.43
C THR A 827 5.05 -1.48 22.34
N VAL A 828 4.06 -2.28 21.93
CA VAL A 828 3.11 -1.89 20.87
C VAL A 828 1.93 -1.09 21.43
N ALA A 829 1.52 -1.35 22.68
CA ALA A 829 0.47 -0.60 23.37
C ALA A 829 0.87 0.87 23.62
N THR A 830 2.10 1.12 24.09
CA THR A 830 2.66 2.46 24.35
C THR A 830 2.84 3.30 23.08
N ARG A 831 3.31 2.69 21.97
CA ARG A 831 3.44 3.39 20.68
C ARG A 831 2.09 3.83 20.08
N ASN A 832 1.01 3.08 20.34
CA ASN A 832 -0.33 3.45 19.89
C ASN A 832 -0.91 4.65 20.68
N HIS A 833 -0.51 4.83 21.93
CA HIS A 833 -0.94 5.97 22.75
C HIS A 833 -0.33 7.28 22.24
N ILE A 834 0.94 7.26 21.85
CA ILE A 834 1.69 8.44 21.34
C ILE A 834 1.10 8.96 20.01
N VAL A 835 0.74 8.06 19.08
CA VAL A 835 0.18 8.49 17.77
C VAL A 835 -1.23 9.08 17.92
N MET A 836 -2.04 8.53 18.83
CA MET A 836 -3.38 9.07 19.12
C MET A 836 -3.31 10.39 19.91
N GLN A 837 -2.35 10.53 20.83
CA GLN A 837 -2.02 11.82 21.47
C GLN A 837 -1.50 12.84 20.45
N GLY A 838 -0.73 12.43 19.45
CA GLY A 838 -0.30 13.31 18.35
C GLY A 838 -1.47 13.81 17.49
N CYS A 839 -2.47 12.97 17.22
CA CYS A 839 -3.73 13.41 16.62
C CYS A 839 -4.52 14.35 17.54
N GLU A 840 -4.55 14.07 18.86
CA GLU A 840 -5.21 14.93 19.86
C GLU A 840 -4.53 16.31 19.98
N LEU A 841 -3.20 16.37 19.96
CA LEU A 841 -2.39 17.61 19.93
C LEU A 841 -2.62 18.39 18.63
N TRP A 842 -2.63 17.71 17.49
CA TRP A 842 -2.92 18.34 16.20
C TRP A 842 -4.37 18.88 16.13
N CYS A 843 -5.32 18.19 16.75
CA CYS A 843 -6.70 18.67 16.91
C CYS A 843 -6.80 19.89 17.83
N LYS A 844 -5.99 19.98 18.89
CA LYS A 844 -5.93 21.16 19.75
C LYS A 844 -5.34 22.37 19.02
N GLU A 845 -4.23 22.20 18.30
CA GLU A 845 -3.60 23.28 17.50
C GLU A 845 -4.49 23.78 16.35
N THR A 846 -5.26 22.89 15.70
CA THR A 846 -6.21 23.30 14.66
C THR A 846 -7.44 24.03 15.20
N LYS A 847 -7.76 23.87 16.49
CA LYS A 847 -8.87 24.55 17.15
C LYS A 847 -8.53 26.00 17.49
N GLU A 848 -7.31 26.26 17.98
CA GLU A 848 -6.84 27.63 18.25
C GLU A 848 -6.81 28.50 16.99
N LYS A 849 -6.58 27.91 15.81
CA LYS A 849 -6.59 28.65 14.54
C LYS A 849 -7.98 28.84 13.89
N ASN A 850 -8.99 28.07 14.29
CA ASN A 850 -10.32 28.08 13.63
C ASN A 850 -11.47 28.61 14.50
N CYS A 851 -11.25 28.87 15.80
CA CYS A 851 -12.34 29.18 16.74
C CYS A 851 -12.68 30.68 16.93
N ASN A 852 -12.11 31.60 16.16
CA ASN A 852 -12.48 33.03 16.25
C ASN A 852 -12.96 33.60 14.90
N SER A 853 -14.13 33.17 14.41
CA SER A 853 -15.07 34.07 13.70
C SER A 853 -16.38 33.37 13.32
N ASN A 854 -17.51 33.97 13.69
CA ASN A 854 -18.86 33.65 13.16
C ASN A 854 -19.07 34.20 11.73
N THR A 855 -17.98 34.39 10.97
CA THR A 855 -18.00 34.86 9.59
C THR A 855 -16.83 34.22 8.84
N LEU A 856 -17.13 33.51 7.75
CA LEU A 856 -16.12 32.95 6.85
C LEU A 856 -15.42 34.09 6.11
N ARG A 857 -14.31 34.59 6.66
CA ARG A 857 -13.36 35.47 5.95
C ARG A 857 -12.09 34.71 5.57
N LYS A 858 -11.62 35.02 4.36
CA LYS A 858 -10.48 34.40 3.66
C LYS A 858 -9.18 34.86 4.33
N TYR A 859 -8.35 33.93 4.81
CA TYR A 859 -7.00 34.25 5.31
C TYR A 859 -5.90 33.62 4.43
N LEU A 860 -5.00 34.47 3.94
CA LEU A 860 -3.67 34.10 3.48
C LEU A 860 -2.73 34.29 4.68
N THR A 861 -2.12 33.23 5.21
CA THR A 861 -1.18 33.33 6.34
C THR A 861 0.25 32.95 5.91
N LYS A 862 1.22 33.78 6.32
CA LYS A 862 2.66 33.48 6.26
C LYS A 862 3.03 32.42 7.33
N PRO A 863 4.16 31.69 7.20
CA PRO A 863 4.65 30.76 8.20
C PRO A 863 4.88 31.46 9.55
N ILE A 864 4.62 30.77 10.67
CA ILE A 864 4.79 31.27 12.05
C ILE A 864 6.18 30.91 12.56
N ASP A 865 6.88 31.88 13.15
CA ASP A 865 8.09 31.64 13.95
C ASP A 865 7.73 31.15 15.35
N GLN A 866 8.49 30.17 15.85
CA GLN A 866 8.24 29.51 17.12
C GLN A 866 8.68 30.40 18.29
N LEU A 867 7.72 30.97 19.03
CA LEU A 867 7.98 31.71 20.28
C LEU A 867 8.44 30.73 21.37
N THR A 868 9.68 30.87 21.84
CA THR A 868 10.23 30.16 23.00
C THR A 868 10.18 31.05 24.23
N SER A 869 9.84 30.50 25.40
CA SER A 869 9.85 31.26 26.66
C SER A 869 11.27 31.73 27.00
N PRO A 870 11.46 32.96 27.54
CA PRO A 870 12.77 33.44 27.96
C PRO A 870 13.37 32.52 29.03
N LEU A 871 14.69 32.30 28.96
CA LEU A 871 15.42 31.50 29.94
C LEU A 871 15.43 32.21 31.31
N PRO A 872 15.41 31.47 32.45
CA PRO A 872 15.51 32.07 33.78
C PRO A 872 16.77 32.94 33.92
N SER A 873 16.69 34.04 34.68
CA SER A 873 17.82 34.97 34.94
C SER A 873 19.08 34.26 35.45
N ASP A 874 18.90 33.22 36.27
CA ASP A 874 19.97 32.40 36.82
C ASP A 874 20.75 31.63 35.72
N ARG A 875 20.26 31.60 34.47
CA ARG A 875 20.94 31.02 33.31
C ARG A 875 21.55 32.04 32.35
N THR A 876 21.19 33.30 32.48
CA THR A 876 21.65 34.40 31.62
C THR A 876 22.67 35.27 32.32
N ASN A 877 22.67 35.30 33.65
CA ASN A 877 23.56 36.13 34.45
C ASN A 877 24.81 35.34 34.89
N GLN A 878 25.97 36.00 34.88
CA GLN A 878 27.20 35.43 35.42
C GLN A 878 27.07 35.24 36.93
N THR A 879 27.35 34.02 37.42
CA THR A 879 27.37 33.70 38.84
C THR A 879 28.52 32.73 39.14
N PRO A 880 29.01 32.65 40.39
CA PRO A 880 30.06 31.70 40.76
C PRO A 880 29.68 30.24 40.46
N ALA A 881 30.66 29.41 40.11
CA ALA A 881 30.53 28.03 39.64
C ALA A 881 29.64 27.12 40.51
N PHE A 882 29.58 27.37 41.82
CA PHE A 882 28.89 26.54 42.80
C PHE A 882 27.62 27.20 43.39
N SER A 883 27.20 28.34 42.84
CA SER A 883 26.07 29.14 43.36
C SER A 883 24.70 28.50 43.16
N VAL A 884 24.55 27.65 42.15
CA VAL A 884 23.30 26.94 41.83
C VAL A 884 23.57 25.44 41.79
N CYS A 885 23.12 24.75 42.83
CA CYS A 885 23.21 23.30 42.95
C CYS A 885 21.86 22.64 42.65
N GLY A 886 21.90 21.53 41.91
CA GLY A 886 20.78 20.65 41.66
C GLY A 886 20.92 19.36 42.47
N LEU A 887 19.79 18.76 42.83
CA LEU A 887 19.70 17.55 43.64
C LEU A 887 18.74 16.56 42.99
N ASP A 888 19.11 15.29 42.90
CA ASP A 888 18.19 14.19 42.55
C ASP A 888 18.63 12.86 43.18
N PHE A 889 17.71 11.90 43.30
CA PHE A 889 18.00 10.55 43.79
C PHE A 889 18.17 9.55 42.63
N VAL A 890 19.16 8.67 42.76
CA VAL A 890 19.44 7.58 41.83
C VAL A 890 19.25 6.25 42.54
N GLY A 891 18.27 5.48 42.09
CA GLY A 891 18.01 4.17 42.65
C GLY A 891 16.69 3.57 42.16
N PRO A 892 16.23 2.49 42.82
CA PRO A 892 16.93 1.80 43.92
C PRO A 892 18.14 0.98 43.42
N LEU A 893 19.12 0.80 44.29
CA LEU A 893 20.25 -0.12 44.15
C LEU A 893 20.26 -1.10 45.33
N TYR A 894 20.99 -2.20 45.18
CA TYR A 894 21.14 -3.19 46.25
C TYR A 894 22.61 -3.36 46.60
N VAL A 895 22.90 -3.32 47.90
CA VAL A 895 24.23 -3.42 48.49
C VAL A 895 24.22 -4.61 49.44
N ASN A 896 25.27 -5.42 49.44
CA ASN A 896 25.42 -6.55 50.34
C ASN A 896 25.96 -6.07 51.69
N ASN A 897 25.17 -6.17 52.75
CA ASN A 897 25.59 -5.82 54.09
C ASN A 897 25.65 -7.10 54.94
N PHE A 898 26.86 -7.62 55.17
CA PHE A 898 27.11 -8.85 55.94
C PHE A 898 26.23 -10.06 55.55
N GLY A 899 25.94 -10.24 54.26
CA GLY A 899 25.19 -11.39 53.73
C GLY A 899 23.71 -11.10 53.45
N GLU A 900 23.19 -9.92 53.83
CA GLU A 900 21.83 -9.50 53.49
C GLU A 900 21.80 -8.41 52.41
N LEU A 901 20.83 -8.52 51.50
CA LEU A 901 20.58 -7.56 50.43
C LEU A 901 19.86 -6.33 50.98
N GLN A 902 20.60 -5.25 51.21
CA GLN A 902 20.05 -3.97 51.64
C GLN A 902 19.75 -3.08 50.42
N LYS A 903 18.52 -2.55 50.38
CA LYS A 903 18.15 -1.52 49.40
C LYS A 903 18.83 -0.20 49.76
N SER A 904 19.41 0.48 48.79
CA SER A 904 20.09 1.76 48.97
C SER A 904 19.85 2.68 47.78
N TYR A 905 20.19 3.96 47.96
CA TYR A 905 20.00 5.02 46.97
C TYR A 905 21.25 5.88 46.93
N ILE A 906 21.45 6.57 45.82
CA ILE A 906 22.51 7.56 45.67
C ILE A 906 21.85 8.92 45.61
N VAL A 907 22.32 9.85 46.44
CA VAL A 907 21.97 11.26 46.33
C VAL A 907 22.97 11.90 45.38
N LEU A 908 22.50 12.41 44.24
CA LEU A 908 23.31 13.15 43.29
C LEU A 908 23.17 14.65 43.51
N PHE A 909 24.28 15.28 43.86
CA PHE A 909 24.46 16.72 43.82
C PHE A 909 25.13 17.10 42.49
N THR A 910 24.62 18.13 41.82
CA THR A 910 25.22 18.62 40.58
C THR A 910 25.30 20.14 40.56
N PHE A 911 26.44 20.67 40.15
CA PHE A 911 26.65 22.11 40.00
C PHE A 911 26.16 22.55 38.62
N ARG A 912 25.26 23.53 38.57
CA ARG A 912 24.48 23.80 37.35
C ARG A 912 25.31 24.37 36.20
N PHE A 913 26.34 25.14 36.52
CA PHE A 913 27.18 25.83 35.53
C PHE A 913 28.37 24.98 35.11
N THR A 914 29.07 24.39 36.08
CA THR A 914 30.21 23.52 35.81
C THR A 914 29.80 22.10 35.45
N ARG A 915 28.56 21.66 35.71
CA ARG A 915 28.13 20.26 35.53
C ARG A 915 28.92 19.23 36.34
N ALA A 916 29.75 19.67 37.28
CA ALA A 916 30.39 18.78 38.24
C ALA A 916 29.31 18.06 39.05
N LEU A 917 29.59 16.83 39.41
CA LEU A 917 28.70 15.89 40.07
C LEU A 917 29.41 15.33 41.29
N GLN A 918 28.65 15.24 42.38
CA GLN A 918 29.05 14.57 43.60
C GLN A 918 27.92 13.64 44.01
N SER A 919 28.27 12.46 44.49
CA SER A 919 27.35 11.36 44.75
C SER A 919 27.57 10.80 46.14
N GLU A 920 26.47 10.57 46.84
CA GLU A 920 26.48 10.12 48.23
C GLU A 920 25.57 8.91 48.37
N LEU A 921 26.13 7.78 48.83
CA LEU A 921 25.34 6.57 49.08
C LEU A 921 24.56 6.73 50.40
N VAL A 922 23.26 6.46 50.33
CA VAL A 922 22.33 6.49 51.48
C VAL A 922 21.49 5.22 51.54
N SER A 923 21.12 4.80 52.74
CA SER A 923 20.31 3.59 52.97
C SER A 923 18.87 3.75 52.49
N ASP A 924 18.32 4.95 52.51
CA ASP A 924 16.93 5.23 52.13
C ASP A 924 16.73 6.68 51.66
N MET A 925 15.52 6.99 51.21
CA MET A 925 15.12 8.35 50.77
C MET A 925 14.48 9.17 51.92
N THR A 926 14.75 8.83 53.19
CA THR A 926 14.21 9.60 54.32
C THR A 926 14.96 10.91 54.50
N THR A 927 14.32 11.87 55.17
CA THR A 927 14.90 13.19 55.47
C THR A 927 16.20 13.07 56.28
N ASN A 928 16.30 12.13 57.22
CA ASN A 928 17.49 11.95 58.05
C ASN A 928 18.69 11.46 57.21
N SER A 929 18.48 10.45 56.38
CA SER A 929 19.52 9.93 55.47
C SER A 929 19.98 10.98 54.47
N PHE A 930 19.04 11.77 53.94
CA PHE A 930 19.36 12.91 53.08
C PHE A 930 20.19 14.00 53.80
N LEU A 931 19.81 14.38 55.02
CA LEU A 931 20.52 15.41 55.79
C LEU A 931 21.96 15.00 56.09
N LEU A 932 22.20 13.72 56.35
CA LEU A 932 23.55 13.19 56.53
C LEU A 932 24.38 13.27 55.24
N ALA A 933 23.79 12.94 54.08
CA ALA A 933 24.44 13.11 52.78
C ALA A 933 24.71 14.59 52.45
N PHE A 934 23.76 15.47 52.76
CA PHE A 934 23.89 16.91 52.52
C PHE A 934 24.98 17.55 53.40
N ARG A 935 25.11 17.11 54.66
CA ARG A 935 26.22 17.54 55.54
C ARG A 935 27.58 17.10 55.00
N ARG A 936 27.69 15.87 54.47
CA ARG A 936 28.93 15.40 53.84
C ARG A 936 29.26 16.17 52.56
N PHE A 937 28.25 16.48 51.74
CA PHE A 937 28.39 17.36 50.59
C PHE A 937 28.97 18.73 50.97
N LEU A 938 28.41 19.38 51.99
CA LEU A 938 28.91 20.67 52.49
C LEU A 938 30.30 20.60 53.14
N ALA A 939 30.66 19.45 53.72
CA ALA A 939 31.96 19.23 54.36
C ALA A 939 33.06 18.81 53.37
N SER A 940 32.71 18.37 52.17
CA SER A 940 33.67 17.95 51.15
C SER A 940 34.45 19.13 50.59
N ASP A 941 35.76 18.95 50.44
CA ASP A 941 36.82 19.95 50.33
C ASP A 941 36.82 20.84 49.07
N HIS A 942 35.71 20.90 48.33
CA HIS A 942 35.46 21.92 47.30
C HIS A 942 35.05 23.28 47.91
N ALA A 943 34.82 23.32 49.22
CA ALA A 943 34.53 24.50 50.01
C ALA A 943 35.73 24.98 50.85
N LYS A 944 36.97 24.89 50.31
CA LYS A 944 38.16 25.56 50.87
C LYS A 944 38.11 27.08 50.71
N THR A 945 37.11 27.69 51.34
CA THR A 945 37.10 29.10 51.70
C THR A 945 36.55 29.36 53.11
N PHE A 946 36.48 28.36 54.00
CA PHE A 946 36.06 28.59 55.39
C PHE A 946 36.90 27.81 56.39
N LEU A 947 38.04 28.39 56.78
CA LEU A 947 38.84 28.01 57.93
C LEU A 947 38.68 29.06 59.04
N LYS A 948 37.75 28.83 59.96
CA LYS A 948 37.80 29.19 61.40
C LYS A 948 36.45 28.86 62.04
N SER A 949 36.51 28.38 63.28
CA SER A 949 35.37 28.10 64.19
C SER A 949 34.81 26.67 64.19
N LYS A 950 35.75 25.73 64.17
CA LYS A 950 35.72 24.36 64.70
C LYS A 950 35.30 24.24 66.19
N LYS A 951 34.98 25.31 66.92
CA LYS A 951 34.81 25.29 68.40
C LYS A 951 33.37 25.39 68.94
N GLU A 952 32.38 25.75 68.10
CA GLU A 952 30.97 25.82 68.51
C GLU A 952 30.20 24.51 68.31
N ILE A 953 30.83 23.52 67.66
CA ILE A 953 30.24 22.20 67.41
C ILE A 953 30.32 21.29 68.65
N GLU A 954 31.10 21.64 69.67
CA GLU A 954 31.29 20.76 70.83
C GLU A 954 30.19 20.85 71.91
N ASN A 955 29.24 21.81 71.87
CA ASN A 955 28.23 21.95 72.95
C ASN A 955 26.74 21.90 72.54
N LEU A 956 26.38 21.67 71.28
CA LEU A 956 24.97 21.70 70.84
C LEU A 956 24.50 20.37 70.22
N SER A 957 24.98 19.26 70.78
CA SER A 957 24.67 17.90 70.33
C SER A 957 23.37 17.33 70.89
N ARG A 958 22.59 18.06 71.70
CA ARG A 958 21.60 17.38 72.55
C ARG A 958 20.11 17.54 72.23
N ILE A 959 19.66 18.41 71.32
CA ILE A 959 18.19 18.59 71.16
C ILE A 959 17.77 18.73 69.70
N LEU A 960 17.39 17.57 69.16
CA LEU A 960 16.77 17.28 67.87
C LEU A 960 15.35 17.89 67.67
N SER A 961 15.08 19.16 67.97
CA SER A 961 13.68 19.67 67.81
C SER A 961 13.42 21.18 67.58
N GLN A 962 14.41 22.02 67.24
CA GLN A 962 14.21 23.50 67.21
C GLN A 962 14.33 24.19 65.83
N SER A 963 13.88 25.46 65.78
CA SER A 963 13.89 26.53 64.74
C SER A 963 15.20 26.75 63.94
N MET A 964 16.15 25.84 64.08
CA MET A 964 17.51 25.92 63.57
C MET A 964 17.64 25.51 62.10
N ILE A 965 16.74 24.69 61.53
CA ILE A 965 16.75 24.38 60.08
C ILE A 965 16.26 25.59 59.27
N GLN A 966 15.20 26.27 59.75
CA GLN A 966 14.71 27.49 59.12
C GLN A 966 15.73 28.63 59.26
N ASN A 967 16.38 28.77 60.42
CA ASN A 967 17.45 29.75 60.59
C ASN A 967 18.74 29.38 59.82
N PHE A 968 19.06 28.12 59.59
CA PHE A 968 20.18 27.69 58.74
C PHE A 968 19.94 28.05 57.26
N ILE A 969 18.73 27.77 56.74
CA ILE A 969 18.32 28.13 55.37
C ILE A 969 18.26 29.65 55.20
N ALA A 970 17.79 30.39 56.22
CA ALA A 970 17.70 31.85 56.20
C ALA A 970 19.06 32.55 56.37
N LYS A 971 19.97 32.03 57.22
CA LYS A 971 21.30 32.61 57.49
C LYS A 971 22.29 32.38 56.35
N GLU A 972 22.18 31.25 55.63
CA GLU A 972 22.99 30.93 54.43
C GLU A 972 22.33 31.38 53.11
N ARG A 973 21.19 32.08 53.17
CA ARG A 973 20.39 32.57 52.00
C ARG A 973 20.10 31.49 50.93
N ILE A 974 19.89 30.24 51.33
CA ILE A 974 19.63 29.13 50.40
C ILE A 974 18.16 29.13 49.99
N ILE A 975 17.87 29.35 48.70
CA ILE A 975 16.49 29.34 48.16
C ILE A 975 16.21 27.99 47.51
N TRP A 976 15.33 27.19 48.13
CA TRP A 976 14.85 25.93 47.54
C TRP A 976 13.79 26.20 46.47
N LYS A 977 14.01 25.69 45.24
CA LYS A 977 13.06 25.77 44.13
C LYS A 977 12.72 24.36 43.64
N ASN A 978 11.44 23.97 43.76
CA ASN A 978 10.95 22.72 43.17
C ASN A 978 10.70 22.91 41.68
N ILE A 979 11.31 22.07 40.85
CA ILE A 979 11.08 22.04 39.40
C ILE A 979 10.04 20.97 39.06
N ILE A 980 9.23 21.23 38.03
CA ILE A 980 8.32 20.23 37.45
C ILE A 980 9.16 19.09 36.86
N GLU A 981 8.62 17.89 36.67
CA GLU A 981 9.31 16.80 35.96
C GLU A 981 9.40 17.06 34.44
N ARG A 982 10.56 16.80 33.83
CA ARG A 982 10.85 16.98 32.38
C ARG A 982 10.69 18.40 31.77
N PRO A 983 10.73 19.53 32.50
CA PRO A 983 10.59 20.84 31.91
C PRO A 983 11.80 21.10 31.01
N PRO A 984 11.59 21.63 29.79
CA PRO A 984 12.65 21.82 28.82
C PRO A 984 13.76 22.79 29.30
N TRP A 985 13.48 23.64 30.30
CA TRP A 985 14.46 24.57 30.86
C TRP A 985 15.39 23.93 31.92
N TRP A 986 14.93 22.93 32.69
CA TRP A 986 15.70 22.36 33.82
C TRP A 986 15.68 20.84 33.93
N GLY A 987 14.58 20.14 33.59
CA GLY A 987 14.43 18.69 33.79
C GLY A 987 15.45 17.88 33.00
N GLY A 988 15.49 18.11 31.67
CA GLY A 988 16.24 17.31 30.67
C GLY A 988 17.73 17.03 30.98
N SER A 989 18.36 17.85 31.81
CA SER A 989 19.75 17.69 32.25
C SER A 989 19.91 16.72 33.42
N TYR A 990 18.95 16.68 34.35
CA TYR A 990 18.98 15.75 35.48
C TYR A 990 18.85 14.32 34.99
N GLU A 991 17.89 14.04 34.09
CA GLU A 991 17.71 12.67 33.60
C GLU A 991 18.92 12.20 32.76
N ARG A 992 19.65 13.13 32.13
CA ARG A 992 20.91 12.82 31.44
C ARG A 992 22.03 12.46 32.41
N LEU A 993 22.22 13.21 33.49
CA LEU A 993 23.25 12.92 34.49
C LEU A 993 22.94 11.64 35.28
N VAL A 994 21.69 11.46 35.71
CA VAL A 994 21.19 10.21 36.31
C VAL A 994 21.43 9.03 35.38
N ARG A 995 21.15 9.20 34.08
CA ARG A 995 21.41 8.17 33.08
C ARG A 995 22.90 7.87 32.94
N SER A 996 23.76 8.89 32.87
CA SER A 996 25.22 8.69 32.79
C SER A 996 25.75 7.94 34.00
N ALA A 997 25.33 8.31 35.21
CA ALA A 997 25.72 7.61 36.44
C ALA A 997 25.23 6.14 36.43
N LYS A 998 23.97 5.90 36.06
CA LYS A 998 23.41 4.53 35.97
C LYS A 998 24.08 3.68 34.89
N GLU A 999 24.41 4.25 33.73
CA GLU A 999 25.11 3.54 32.66
C GLU A 999 26.54 3.17 33.06
N SER A 1000 27.25 4.08 33.75
CA SER A 1000 28.59 3.79 34.29
C SER A 1000 28.53 2.69 35.37
N LEU A 1001 27.61 2.82 36.34
CA LEU A 1001 27.38 1.79 37.36
C LEU A 1001 27.05 0.43 36.73
N HIS A 1002 26.18 0.38 35.73
CA HIS A 1002 25.80 -0.88 35.09
C HIS A 1002 26.97 -1.54 34.33
N LYS A 1003 27.82 -0.72 33.69
CA LYS A 1003 29.00 -1.23 32.97
C LYS A 1003 30.07 -1.76 33.92
N ILE A 1004 30.28 -1.11 35.06
CA ILE A 1004 31.29 -1.50 36.05
C ILE A 1004 30.81 -2.72 36.85
N LEU A 1005 29.58 -2.68 37.36
CA LEU A 1005 29.07 -3.71 38.27
C LEU A 1005 28.55 -4.96 37.54
N GLY A 1006 27.96 -4.82 36.36
CA GLY A 1006 27.29 -5.92 35.68
C GLY A 1006 26.20 -6.58 36.54
N LYS A 1007 26.49 -7.76 37.11
CA LYS A 1007 25.65 -8.50 38.06
C LYS A 1007 26.24 -8.61 39.48
N ALA A 1008 27.40 -8.00 39.74
CA ALA A 1008 28.07 -8.08 41.03
C ALA A 1008 27.29 -7.32 42.12
N LEU A 1009 27.31 -7.88 43.34
CA LEU A 1009 26.74 -7.27 44.55
C LEU A 1009 27.89 -6.85 45.45
N LEU A 1010 28.04 -5.54 45.66
CA LEU A 1010 29.14 -4.96 46.42
C LEU A 1010 28.70 -4.64 47.86
N SER A 1011 29.66 -4.62 48.77
CA SER A 1011 29.50 -4.03 50.10
C SER A 1011 29.34 -2.52 50.04
N CYS A 1012 28.93 -1.91 51.16
CA CYS A 1012 28.69 -0.47 51.25
C CYS A 1012 29.96 0.35 50.97
N GLU A 1013 31.12 -0.09 51.47
CA GLU A 1013 32.41 0.58 51.26
C GLU A 1013 32.91 0.43 49.81
N GLU A 1014 32.76 -0.76 49.21
CA GLU A 1014 33.08 -0.97 47.81
C GLU A 1014 32.17 -0.12 46.90
N MET A 1015 30.87 -0.05 47.20
CA MET A 1015 29.93 0.78 46.44
C MET A 1015 30.28 2.27 46.53
N LYS A 1016 30.68 2.78 47.71
CA LYS A 1016 31.15 4.16 47.85
C LYS A 1016 32.41 4.42 47.01
N THR A 1017 33.35 3.48 47.02
CA THR A 1017 34.59 3.58 46.23
C THR A 1017 34.29 3.67 44.73
N ILE A 1018 33.42 2.81 44.21
CA ILE A 1018 32.99 2.85 42.80
C ILE A 1018 32.28 4.17 42.47
N LEU A 1019 31.50 4.73 43.39
CA LEU A 1019 30.86 6.03 43.18
C LEU A 1019 31.89 7.16 43.05
N THR A 1020 32.93 7.16 43.87
CA THR A 1020 34.04 8.10 43.76
C THR A 1020 34.79 7.95 42.44
N GLU A 1021 35.03 6.73 41.95
CA GLU A 1021 35.63 6.51 40.63
C GLU A 1021 34.74 7.03 39.49
N ILE A 1022 33.43 6.82 39.60
CA ILE A 1022 32.47 7.33 38.62
C ILE A 1022 32.49 8.87 38.62
N GLU A 1023 32.55 9.52 39.77
CA GLU A 1023 32.73 10.97 39.85
C GLU A 1023 34.02 11.43 39.15
N ALA A 1024 35.13 10.75 39.40
CA ALA A 1024 36.42 11.05 38.78
C ALA A 1024 36.40 10.90 37.25
N VAL A 1025 35.55 10.02 36.70
CA VAL A 1025 35.38 9.85 35.25
C VAL A 1025 34.38 10.87 34.67
N LEU A 1026 33.33 11.20 35.43
CA LEU A 1026 32.24 12.05 34.96
C LEU A 1026 32.53 13.55 35.08
N ASN A 1027 33.37 13.99 36.01
CA ASN A 1027 33.68 15.41 36.21
C ASN A 1027 34.68 16.01 35.19
N PRO A 1028 35.66 15.28 34.64
CA PRO A 1028 36.56 15.79 33.59
C PRO A 1028 35.92 15.94 32.20
N ARG A 1029 34.63 15.62 32.04
CA ARG A 1029 33.97 15.68 30.72
C ARG A 1029 33.89 17.13 30.22
N PRO A 1030 34.15 17.37 28.91
CA PRO A 1030 34.11 18.70 28.36
C PRO A 1030 32.71 19.35 28.44
N LEU A 1031 32.71 20.62 28.84
CA LEU A 1031 31.55 21.51 28.97
C LEU A 1031 31.08 22.03 27.62
N SER A 1032 32.01 22.21 26.67
CA SER A 1032 31.75 22.55 25.28
C SER A 1032 31.77 21.33 24.37
N TYR A 1033 31.29 21.48 23.14
CA TYR A 1033 31.34 20.42 22.14
C TYR A 1033 32.79 20.05 21.80
N MET A 1034 33.03 18.77 21.57
CA MET A 1034 34.26 18.29 20.95
C MET A 1034 34.05 18.29 19.44
N TYR A 1035 34.87 19.03 18.73
CA TYR A 1035 34.87 19.11 17.29
C TYR A 1035 35.95 18.16 16.73
N GLU A 1036 35.71 17.60 15.54
CA GLU A 1036 36.60 16.59 14.93
C GLU A 1036 37.76 17.21 14.14
N GLU A 1037 37.72 18.54 13.91
CA GLU A 1037 38.72 19.28 13.13
C GLU A 1037 39.80 19.89 14.04
N ASN A 1038 41.08 19.78 13.63
CA ASN A 1038 42.24 20.13 14.45
C ASN A 1038 42.42 21.64 14.71
N ASP A 1039 41.70 22.49 13.97
CA ASP A 1039 41.83 23.95 14.04
C ASP A 1039 40.77 24.61 14.95
N GLU A 1040 39.96 23.80 15.64
CA GLU A 1040 38.90 24.27 16.52
C GLU A 1040 39.34 24.40 18.00
N PRO A 1041 38.75 25.33 18.78
CA PRO A 1041 39.18 25.61 20.15
C PRO A 1041 39.07 24.37 21.04
N ARG A 1042 40.11 24.14 21.87
CA ARG A 1042 40.13 23.03 22.84
C ARG A 1042 38.87 23.08 23.69
N PRO A 1043 38.21 21.93 23.90
CA PRO A 1043 36.97 21.91 24.63
C PRO A 1043 37.20 22.29 26.10
N LEU A 1044 36.35 23.17 26.63
CA LEU A 1044 36.42 23.64 28.01
C LEU A 1044 36.14 22.48 28.96
N CYS A 1045 37.09 22.10 29.80
CA CYS A 1045 36.90 21.13 30.89
C CYS A 1045 36.85 21.84 32.24
N ILE A 1046 36.31 21.19 33.27
CA ILE A 1046 36.23 21.74 34.64
C ILE A 1046 37.63 21.82 35.29
N PHE A 1047 38.54 20.93 34.90
CA PHE A 1047 39.89 20.78 35.43
C PHE A 1047 40.94 21.01 34.35
#